data_AF-A0A8C0Z939-F1
#
_entry.id   AF-A0A8C0Z939-F1
#
_cell.length_a   1.000
_cell.length_b   1.000
_cell.length_c   1.000
_cell.angle_alpha   90.00
_cell.angle_beta   90.00
_cell.angle_gamma   90.00
#
_symmetry.space_group_name_H-M   'P 1'
#
loop_
_entity.id
_entity.type
_entity.pdbx_description
1 polymer ?
#
loop_
_entity_poly.entity_id
_entity_poly.type
_entity_poly.pdbx_seq_one_letter_code
_entity_poly.pdbx_strand_id
1 'polypeptide(L)'
;MLPMECGMWTCSKSGAHDDLLANVESLQNQLRRTEKNLQTVEKELSSTSEHYSHCFDEVIDVPLKDYVQPNYDCQGFSSLKNCGRTSRQDFQRKSKSYSVSTTLDESVEENEHLQEKLDALHEQNASLTSQNYYLKNRVETMNFELMQSKTKISYLEAALATHLVSIPKLKEQIVNLEAEVSAQDKILKDAEDRLDQNQKTAMEREHMLQRYQEGYKNLQIELIEQSKQERRAHQQRNEALLNVEELTRAFTKCKAEITEKLERAKAEEVVLGERLINCEKEKEKLNEKCISYQKDLHILEEQLRQLKKENHNTKEEIKALEEKNTEMTVMLSQSDQKIIKLESELSEKEIVLKEKDALISENEELTALTAQQHNHLKLCRQEIEVSREELNILETIISQLSLSPSEEGKWHPFKQQLLSSSAEATSESCGESSKPLIADLSIKLAMKGAEIQKPGENLTICTGADHLANGNEGQEDSRLCDLETEPVKLIRNPGERRKYQQLELISKQFEKVRQKFQKEVEELRTKLIKADEENSALRTSMAQRTSQFQIIQEDLLKKASKTNSLEREIRKKSSQLSALEKQLEEKTIAYSTAAERNAELEQELMGKNRCIHELETTISEEHEKITSAIENEKLLHLEQHKEMERQIDLLQTQLETMHQQYIEQEKIISVLQQEVIQKQHHIESLDELLIGNREEMENQNIKKDQGLKMLESQLTEEKIKVRQLESALNVCKEEVALYLSQSQENKQMFENHLKERSEELHYLQKEIKIKGQNIQDMSEQNILLQQTLHHQQQMLQQETIRNGELEDNQIKLEKQVSNLEKELQKQKACAEDKLRNVEEKLRLAAHEADLNRKKVDELNSTIRQMKLEMAQCKNELTGMEKAAVQLKQDGANKALQINQLDITLEEARSELNKKANEVNDFEDKLLQTETCHRKALQKIAELESALQNACGELKITLTQLRELQDALQNAQSSLEEKNIAIMDLTTELRYCKDEIEDKKQELLVMDQALKERNWELKQRVAQITQLDMTVHEHKGEMEQQIIQLQCNLEKSELEIKECNKQIESLEKKLQHSKDELREKEFELLQRNQEINQLKKKK
;
A
#
# COMPACT_ATOMS: atom_id res chain seq x y z
N MET A 1 -0.47 -21.30 -51.77
CA MET A 1 0.43 -22.45 -51.94
C MET A 1 -0.31 -23.69 -51.48
N LEU A 2 -0.40 -24.71 -52.34
CA LEU A 2 -0.59 -26.13 -51.98
C LEU A 2 0.83 -26.76 -51.89
N PRO A 3 1.06 -28.00 -51.38
CA PRO A 3 0.14 -29.12 -51.11
C PRO A 3 0.22 -29.57 -49.61
N MET A 4 -0.12 -30.79 -49.11
CA MET A 4 -0.32 -32.11 -49.71
C MET A 4 -1.13 -33.06 -48.78
N GLU A 5 -1.66 -34.16 -49.34
CA GLU A 5 -2.53 -35.15 -48.69
C GLU A 5 -1.78 -36.30 -47.98
N CYS A 6 -2.43 -36.89 -46.96
CA CYS A 6 -2.43 -38.33 -46.65
C CYS A 6 -3.59 -38.60 -45.68
N GLY A 7 -4.25 -39.76 -45.64
CA GLY A 7 -4.03 -41.04 -46.32
C GLY A 7 -4.64 -42.14 -45.43
N MET A 8 -5.48 -43.02 -45.99
CA MET A 8 -6.29 -43.99 -45.21
C MET A 8 -5.43 -45.03 -44.46
N TRP A 9 -5.96 -45.57 -43.33
CA TRP A 9 -6.23 -47.02 -43.21
C TRP A 9 -7.09 -47.38 -41.99
N THR A 10 -7.99 -48.35 -42.20
CA THR A 10 -8.83 -49.00 -41.19
C THR A 10 -8.11 -50.23 -40.62
N CYS A 11 -8.35 -50.56 -39.35
CA CYS A 11 -8.15 -51.92 -38.87
C CYS A 11 -9.25 -52.32 -37.88
N SER A 12 -9.79 -53.52 -38.08
CA SER A 12 -11.02 -54.00 -37.44
C SER A 12 -10.80 -54.37 -35.97
N LYS A 13 -11.76 -54.00 -35.10
CA LYS A 13 -11.90 -54.70 -33.81
C LYS A 13 -12.33 -56.14 -34.10
N SER A 14 -11.41 -57.09 -33.91
CA SER A 14 -11.68 -58.52 -34.05
C SER A 14 -12.61 -58.99 -32.93
N GLY A 15 -13.68 -59.70 -33.29
CA GLY A 15 -14.57 -60.40 -32.35
C GLY A 15 -13.94 -61.65 -31.73
N ALA A 16 -12.68 -61.57 -31.29
CA ALA A 16 -11.95 -62.69 -30.70
C ALA A 16 -12.22 -62.88 -29.20
N HIS A 17 -12.80 -61.88 -28.53
CA HIS A 17 -13.08 -61.94 -27.09
C HIS A 17 -14.40 -62.66 -26.76
N ASP A 18 -15.43 -62.53 -27.61
CA ASP A 18 -16.73 -63.17 -27.40
C ASP A 18 -16.66 -64.68 -27.69
N ASP A 19 -15.93 -65.10 -28.72
CA ASP A 19 -15.65 -66.52 -28.99
C ASP A 19 -14.84 -67.18 -27.86
N LEU A 20 -13.94 -66.45 -27.20
CA LEU A 20 -13.18 -66.96 -26.05
C LEU A 20 -14.08 -67.13 -24.82
N LEU A 21 -14.99 -66.19 -24.54
CA LEU A 21 -15.99 -66.34 -23.48
C LEU A 21 -16.93 -67.53 -23.75
N ALA A 22 -17.46 -67.64 -24.97
CA ALA A 22 -18.36 -68.72 -25.36
C ALA A 22 -17.69 -70.10 -25.26
N ASN A 23 -16.40 -70.21 -25.61
CA ASN A 23 -15.64 -71.46 -25.45
C ASN A 23 -15.38 -71.82 -23.98
N VAL A 24 -15.09 -70.84 -23.11
CA VAL A 24 -14.95 -71.07 -21.66
C VAL A 24 -16.28 -71.51 -21.03
N GLU A 25 -17.39 -70.88 -21.42
CA GLU A 25 -18.72 -71.24 -20.92
C GLU A 25 -19.18 -72.62 -21.44
N SER A 26 -18.82 -72.97 -22.68
CA SER A 26 -19.00 -74.32 -23.24
C SER A 26 -18.20 -75.39 -22.46
N LEU A 27 -16.93 -75.12 -22.14
CA LEU A 27 -16.08 -76.00 -21.34
C LEU A 27 -16.62 -76.18 -19.91
N GLN A 28 -17.03 -75.10 -19.23
CA GLN A 28 -17.66 -75.21 -17.89
C GLN A 28 -18.97 -76.01 -17.91
N ASN A 29 -19.72 -75.96 -19.00
CA ASN A 29 -20.95 -76.75 -19.17
C ASN A 29 -20.68 -78.21 -19.59
N GLN A 30 -19.55 -78.52 -20.24
CA GLN A 30 -19.07 -79.89 -20.41
C GLN A 30 -18.53 -80.49 -19.11
N LEU A 31 -17.84 -79.69 -18.29
CA LEU A 31 -17.32 -80.11 -16.98
C LEU A 31 -18.46 -80.44 -16.01
N ARG A 32 -19.48 -79.57 -15.89
CA ARG A 32 -20.68 -79.87 -15.08
C ARG A 32 -21.52 -81.06 -15.59
N ARG A 33 -21.41 -81.43 -16.87
CA ARG A 33 -22.04 -82.65 -17.40
C ARG A 33 -21.23 -83.90 -17.06
N THR A 34 -19.90 -83.85 -17.12
CA THR A 34 -19.04 -84.97 -16.72
C THR A 34 -19.07 -85.21 -15.21
N GLU A 35 -19.12 -84.14 -14.40
CA GLU A 35 -19.31 -84.19 -12.95
C GLU A 35 -20.66 -84.83 -12.55
N LYS A 36 -21.76 -84.46 -13.22
CA LYS A 36 -23.07 -85.12 -13.04
C LYS A 36 -23.07 -86.59 -13.45
N ASN A 37 -22.36 -86.94 -14.53
CA ASN A 37 -22.24 -88.33 -14.97
C ASN A 37 -21.43 -89.17 -13.96
N LEU A 38 -20.37 -88.61 -13.37
CA LEU A 38 -19.59 -89.27 -12.31
C LEU A 38 -20.41 -89.48 -11.02
N GLN A 39 -21.19 -88.49 -10.57
CA GLN A 39 -22.13 -88.65 -9.46
C GLN A 39 -23.26 -89.66 -9.73
N THR A 40 -23.52 -90.01 -10.99
CA THR A 40 -24.50 -91.03 -11.36
C THR A 40 -23.87 -92.44 -11.24
N VAL A 41 -22.61 -92.60 -11.63
CA VAL A 41 -21.86 -93.87 -11.49
C VAL A 41 -21.59 -94.21 -10.01
N GLU A 42 -21.29 -93.21 -9.18
CA GLU A 42 -21.11 -93.39 -7.72
C GLU A 42 -22.39 -93.90 -7.02
N LYS A 43 -23.57 -93.53 -7.56
CA LYS A 43 -24.88 -94.00 -7.07
C LYS A 43 -25.27 -95.40 -7.52
N GLU A 44 -24.74 -95.91 -8.63
CA GLU A 44 -25.08 -97.25 -9.14
C GLU A 44 -24.25 -98.39 -8.52
N LEU A 45 -23.16 -98.08 -7.80
CA LEU A 45 -22.33 -99.08 -7.12
C LEU A 45 -22.67 -99.27 -5.62
N SER A 46 -23.68 -98.56 -5.09
CA SER A 46 -23.99 -98.52 -3.66
C SER A 46 -25.16 -99.42 -3.21
N SER A 47 -25.51 -100.47 -3.96
CA SER A 47 -26.60 -101.38 -3.57
C SER A 47 -26.42 -102.83 -4.02
N THR A 48 -25.76 -103.67 -3.21
CA THR A 48 -26.06 -105.12 -3.18
C THR A 48 -25.60 -105.83 -1.89
N SER A 49 -26.55 -106.55 -1.28
CA SER A 49 -26.38 -107.69 -0.36
C SER A 49 -25.95 -107.45 1.10
N GLU A 50 -26.61 -108.19 1.99
CA GLU A 50 -26.60 -108.06 3.44
C GLU A 50 -25.86 -109.22 4.14
N HIS A 51 -25.69 -109.07 5.46
CA HIS A 51 -25.78 -110.09 6.52
C HIS A 51 -24.53 -110.72 7.20
N TYR A 52 -24.74 -110.90 8.52
CA TYR A 52 -24.04 -111.72 9.55
C TYR A 52 -22.75 -111.23 10.25
N SER A 53 -22.96 -110.56 11.39
CA SER A 53 -22.75 -111.13 12.76
C SER A 53 -21.35 -111.30 13.38
N HIS A 54 -21.11 -110.45 14.42
CA HIS A 54 -20.50 -110.73 15.74
C HIS A 54 -19.09 -111.38 15.92
N CYS A 55 -18.22 -110.55 16.52
CA CYS A 55 -17.51 -110.74 17.80
C CYS A 55 -16.28 -111.65 18.01
N PHE A 56 -15.28 -110.99 18.63
CA PHE A 56 -14.27 -111.41 19.62
C PHE A 56 -12.87 -111.90 19.19
N ASP A 57 -11.96 -111.68 20.14
CA ASP A 57 -10.51 -111.54 20.00
C ASP A 57 -9.70 -112.86 20.04
N GLU A 58 -8.43 -112.68 19.63
CA GLU A 58 -7.21 -113.30 20.17
C GLU A 58 -6.77 -114.74 19.76
N VAL A 59 -5.44 -114.81 19.55
CA VAL A 59 -4.50 -115.83 20.11
C VAL A 59 -3.97 -117.01 19.24
N ILE A 60 -2.63 -116.99 19.07
CA ILE A 60 -1.62 -118.09 19.05
C ILE A 60 -1.07 -118.74 17.75
N ASP A 61 0.28 -118.77 17.73
CA ASP A 61 1.32 -119.66 17.16
C ASP A 61 1.29 -120.31 15.76
N VAL A 62 2.30 -119.90 14.96
CA VAL A 62 3.52 -120.69 14.61
C VAL A 62 3.42 -122.23 14.59
N PRO A 63 3.90 -122.87 13.50
CA PRO A 63 5.00 -123.83 13.69
C PRO A 63 6.16 -123.70 12.69
N LEU A 64 7.38 -123.54 13.24
CA LEU A 64 8.65 -124.19 12.88
C LEU A 64 8.53 -125.28 11.77
N LYS A 65 9.33 -125.30 10.67
CA LYS A 65 10.74 -125.74 10.70
C LYS A 65 11.43 -125.75 9.30
N ASP A 66 12.70 -125.29 9.24
CA ASP A 66 13.83 -125.51 8.29
C ASP A 66 13.57 -125.50 6.74
N TYR A 67 14.50 -125.35 5.77
CA TYR A 67 15.98 -125.39 5.61
C TYR A 67 16.36 -124.27 4.59
N VAL A 68 17.38 -123.42 4.76
CA VAL A 68 18.84 -123.64 4.60
C VAL A 68 19.25 -124.42 3.34
N GLN A 69 19.88 -123.72 2.39
CA GLN A 69 20.70 -124.29 1.32
C GLN A 69 22.02 -123.50 1.24
N PRO A 70 23.20 -124.12 1.47
CA PRO A 70 24.48 -123.42 1.43
C PRO A 70 25.24 -123.60 0.09
N ASN A 71 26.18 -122.70 -0.15
CA ASN A 71 27.15 -122.75 -1.25
C ASN A 71 28.37 -123.63 -0.92
N TYR A 72 29.10 -124.00 -1.99
CA TYR A 72 30.50 -124.44 -2.11
C TYR A 72 31.49 -124.01 -0.98
N ASP A 73 32.61 -124.71 -0.68
CA ASP A 73 33.47 -125.49 -1.60
C ASP A 73 34.48 -126.46 -0.90
N CYS A 74 35.26 -127.20 -1.72
CA CYS A 74 36.57 -127.85 -1.46
C CYS A 74 36.72 -129.23 -0.76
N GLN A 75 36.96 -130.25 -1.59
CA GLN A 75 38.21 -131.06 -1.68
C GLN A 75 38.59 -132.11 -0.58
N GLY A 76 38.66 -133.41 -0.95
CA GLY A 76 39.56 -134.38 -0.26
C GLY A 76 39.24 -135.90 -0.25
N PHE A 77 39.89 -136.68 -1.15
CA PHE A 77 40.36 -138.08 -1.00
C PHE A 77 39.43 -139.31 -0.73
N SER A 78 39.42 -140.22 -1.74
CA SER A 78 39.54 -141.72 -1.61
C SER A 78 38.41 -142.54 -0.95
N SER A 79 38.10 -143.82 -1.24
CA SER A 79 38.55 -144.86 -2.20
C SER A 79 37.43 -145.96 -2.29
N LEU A 80 36.98 -146.43 -3.47
CA LEU A 80 37.38 -147.68 -4.18
C LEU A 80 36.59 -148.99 -3.84
N LYS A 81 36.20 -149.78 -4.89
CA LYS A 81 35.62 -151.17 -4.91
C LYS A 81 34.15 -151.34 -4.42
N ASN A 82 33.35 -152.40 -4.70
CA ASN A 82 33.17 -153.40 -5.81
C ASN A 82 31.86 -154.21 -5.54
N CYS A 83 31.30 -155.08 -6.39
CA CYS A 83 31.03 -155.10 -7.86
C CYS A 83 30.30 -156.42 -8.27
N GLY A 84 29.14 -156.36 -8.96
CA GLY A 84 28.45 -157.53 -9.57
C GLY A 84 27.39 -158.26 -8.69
N ARG A 85 26.58 -159.22 -9.19
CA ARG A 85 26.33 -159.72 -10.57
C ARG A 85 25.15 -160.75 -10.59
N THR A 86 24.27 -160.76 -11.62
CA THR A 86 23.56 -161.98 -12.19
C THR A 86 22.55 -162.79 -11.30
N SER A 87 21.57 -163.65 -11.75
CA SER A 87 20.96 -164.02 -13.06
C SER A 87 19.81 -165.08 -12.95
N ARG A 88 18.86 -165.11 -13.93
CA ARG A 88 18.21 -166.29 -14.62
C ARG A 88 17.02 -167.15 -14.09
N GLN A 89 16.00 -167.26 -14.98
CA GLN A 89 15.35 -168.45 -15.62
C GLN A 89 14.23 -169.35 -15.01
N ASP A 90 13.12 -169.41 -15.78
CA ASP A 90 12.18 -170.48 -16.20
C ASP A 90 12.30 -171.96 -15.72
N PHE A 91 11.15 -172.64 -15.45
CA PHE A 91 10.46 -173.58 -16.41
C PHE A 91 9.35 -174.54 -15.83
N GLN A 92 8.26 -174.74 -16.62
CA GLN A 92 7.49 -175.99 -16.95
C GLN A 92 6.47 -176.77 -16.04
N ARG A 93 5.25 -176.96 -16.63
CA ARG A 93 4.47 -178.21 -16.93
C ARG A 93 3.28 -178.76 -16.08
N LYS A 94 2.45 -179.57 -16.78
CA LYS A 94 1.04 -180.02 -16.57
C LYS A 94 0.89 -181.50 -16.12
N SER A 95 -0.32 -181.93 -15.67
CA SER A 95 -1.10 -183.18 -16.04
C SER A 95 -2.35 -183.37 -15.13
N LYS A 96 -3.61 -183.62 -15.59
CA LYS A 96 -4.33 -184.87 -16.02
C LYS A 96 -4.51 -185.97 -14.92
N SER A 97 -5.54 -186.84 -14.82
CA SER A 97 -6.96 -187.01 -15.31
C SER A 97 -7.57 -188.36 -14.80
N TYR A 98 -8.89 -188.62 -14.99
CA TYR A 98 -9.63 -189.93 -15.09
C TYR A 98 -10.39 -190.61 -13.90
N SER A 99 -11.73 -190.44 -13.89
CA SER A 99 -12.89 -191.37 -14.06
C SER A 99 -12.95 -192.90 -13.69
N VAL A 100 -14.14 -193.30 -13.12
CA VAL A 100 -15.14 -194.33 -13.61
C VAL A 100 -15.30 -195.77 -13.00
N SER A 101 -16.59 -196.21 -12.88
CA SER A 101 -17.18 -197.61 -12.87
C SER A 101 -17.17 -198.51 -11.59
N THR A 102 -18.09 -199.49 -11.33
CA THR A 102 -19.56 -199.73 -11.55
C THR A 102 -20.10 -200.91 -10.67
N THR A 103 -21.43 -201.17 -10.68
CA THR A 103 -22.18 -202.48 -10.65
C THR A 103 -22.54 -203.28 -9.36
N LEU A 104 -23.87 -203.35 -9.12
CA LEU A 104 -24.79 -204.53 -9.07
C LEU A 104 -25.20 -205.27 -7.75
N ASP A 105 -26.52 -205.20 -7.51
CA ASP A 105 -27.51 -206.21 -7.03
C ASP A 105 -27.98 -206.46 -5.58
N GLU A 106 -29.28 -206.77 -5.55
CA GLU A 106 -30.17 -207.46 -4.58
C GLU A 106 -30.72 -206.82 -3.29
N SER A 107 -32.01 -207.14 -3.08
CA SER A 107 -32.88 -207.07 -1.90
C SER A 107 -33.60 -205.74 -1.55
N VAL A 108 -34.92 -205.91 -1.40
CA VAL A 108 -35.98 -204.93 -1.09
C VAL A 108 -36.05 -204.69 0.44
N GLU A 109 -36.68 -203.57 0.84
CA GLU A 109 -37.29 -203.29 2.17
C GLU A 109 -36.56 -202.47 3.28
N GLU A 110 -35.32 -202.00 3.13
CA GLU A 110 -34.69 -201.05 4.13
C GLU A 110 -34.53 -199.59 3.64
N ASN A 111 -35.24 -199.21 2.57
CA ASN A 111 -34.84 -198.11 1.67
C ASN A 111 -35.36 -196.69 2.00
N GLU A 112 -36.02 -196.45 3.15
CA GLU A 112 -36.59 -195.12 3.47
C GLU A 112 -35.76 -194.30 4.50
N HIS A 113 -35.19 -194.93 5.54
CA HIS A 113 -34.58 -194.17 6.65
C HIS A 113 -33.19 -193.55 6.31
N LEU A 114 -32.46 -194.08 5.33
CA LEU A 114 -31.15 -193.54 4.94
C LEU A 114 -31.24 -192.36 3.95
N GLN A 115 -32.34 -192.26 3.20
CA GLN A 115 -32.55 -191.24 2.17
C GLN A 115 -32.68 -189.84 2.80
N GLU A 116 -33.57 -189.67 3.79
CA GLU A 116 -33.81 -188.38 4.47
C GLU A 116 -32.54 -187.76 5.08
N LYS A 117 -31.62 -188.62 5.57
CA LYS A 117 -30.39 -188.18 6.22
C LYS A 117 -29.32 -187.70 5.23
N LEU A 118 -29.39 -188.15 3.98
CA LEU A 118 -28.50 -187.71 2.90
C LEU A 118 -28.97 -186.38 2.31
N ASP A 119 -30.29 -186.24 2.11
CA ASP A 119 -30.88 -185.03 1.53
C ASP A 119 -30.66 -183.79 2.43
N ALA A 120 -30.79 -183.96 3.76
CA ALA A 120 -30.50 -182.89 4.74
C ALA A 120 -29.04 -182.39 4.69
N LEU A 121 -28.06 -183.26 4.39
CA LEU A 121 -26.64 -182.88 4.25
C LEU A 121 -26.35 -182.21 2.91
N HIS A 122 -27.08 -182.56 1.85
CA HIS A 122 -26.97 -181.88 0.56
C HIS A 122 -27.53 -180.45 0.61
N GLU A 123 -28.66 -180.24 1.28
CA GLU A 123 -29.26 -178.91 1.43
C GLU A 123 -28.37 -177.95 2.25
N GLN A 124 -27.75 -178.45 3.32
CA GLN A 124 -26.82 -177.65 4.14
C GLN A 124 -25.55 -177.23 3.36
N ASN A 125 -25.00 -178.12 2.52
CA ASN A 125 -23.86 -177.80 1.65
C ASN A 125 -24.21 -176.81 0.53
N ALA A 126 -25.43 -176.90 -0.04
CA ALA A 126 -25.90 -175.95 -1.05
C ALA A 126 -26.00 -174.52 -0.48
N SER A 127 -26.54 -174.39 0.75
CA SER A 127 -26.62 -173.12 1.48
C SER A 127 -25.25 -172.48 1.71
N LEU A 128 -24.28 -173.23 2.25
CA LEU A 128 -22.91 -172.75 2.48
C LEU A 128 -22.18 -172.37 1.18
N THR A 129 -22.43 -173.08 0.08
CA THR A 129 -21.84 -172.76 -1.23
C THR A 129 -22.38 -171.42 -1.76
N SER A 130 -23.69 -171.21 -1.64
CA SER A 130 -24.34 -169.94 -2.04
C SER A 130 -23.85 -168.75 -1.21
N GLN A 131 -23.72 -168.93 0.11
CA GLN A 131 -23.21 -167.90 1.02
C GLN A 131 -21.75 -167.51 0.73
N ASN A 132 -20.89 -168.48 0.42
CA ASN A 132 -19.52 -168.23 -0.01
C ASN A 132 -19.44 -167.47 -1.35
N TYR A 133 -20.32 -167.79 -2.31
CA TYR A 133 -20.36 -167.09 -3.60
C TYR A 133 -20.80 -165.62 -3.43
N TYR A 134 -21.77 -165.35 -2.55
CA TYR A 134 -22.19 -163.99 -2.21
C TYR A 134 -21.06 -163.18 -1.53
N LEU A 135 -20.35 -163.77 -0.56
CA LEU A 135 -19.23 -163.12 0.12
C LEU A 135 -18.09 -162.80 -0.85
N LYS A 136 -17.76 -163.74 -1.76
CA LYS A 136 -16.75 -163.54 -2.80
C LYS A 136 -17.08 -162.34 -3.69
N ASN A 137 -18.29 -162.30 -4.27
CA ASN A 137 -18.72 -161.17 -5.10
C ASN A 137 -18.63 -159.84 -4.30
N ARG A 138 -19.01 -159.83 -3.02
CA ARG A 138 -18.99 -158.59 -2.21
C ARG A 138 -17.57 -158.08 -1.93
N VAL A 139 -16.59 -158.97 -1.79
CA VAL A 139 -15.17 -158.62 -1.69
C VAL A 139 -14.61 -158.12 -3.03
N GLU A 140 -15.01 -158.74 -4.14
CA GLU A 140 -14.60 -158.31 -5.48
C GLU A 140 -15.15 -156.91 -5.81
N THR A 141 -16.40 -156.60 -5.47
CA THR A 141 -16.99 -155.25 -5.60
C THR A 141 -16.25 -154.21 -4.74
N MET A 142 -16.01 -154.48 -3.45
CA MET A 142 -15.30 -153.54 -2.59
C MET A 142 -13.86 -153.27 -3.06
N ASN A 143 -13.16 -154.27 -3.62
CA ASN A 143 -11.85 -154.07 -4.21
C ASN A 143 -11.89 -153.20 -5.48
N PHE A 144 -12.94 -153.33 -6.31
CA PHE A 144 -13.15 -152.49 -7.49
C PHE A 144 -13.41 -151.02 -7.09
N GLU A 145 -14.30 -150.79 -6.12
CA GLU A 145 -14.58 -149.45 -5.57
C GLU A 145 -13.32 -148.82 -4.94
N LEU A 146 -12.51 -149.60 -4.21
CA LEU A 146 -11.24 -149.15 -3.64
C LEU A 146 -10.20 -148.78 -4.71
N MET A 147 -10.12 -149.55 -5.81
CA MET A 147 -9.28 -149.22 -6.97
C MET A 147 -9.72 -147.92 -7.65
N GLN A 148 -11.03 -147.74 -7.85
CA GLN A 148 -11.60 -146.52 -8.42
C GLN A 148 -11.33 -145.30 -7.53
N SER A 149 -11.48 -145.46 -6.21
CA SER A 149 -11.14 -144.46 -5.19
C SER A 149 -9.66 -144.04 -5.26
N LYS A 150 -8.72 -145.00 -5.21
CA LYS A 150 -7.27 -144.73 -5.30
C LYS A 150 -6.88 -144.01 -6.60
N THR A 151 -7.50 -144.40 -7.71
CA THR A 151 -7.28 -143.75 -9.02
C THR A 151 -7.76 -142.28 -8.99
N LYS A 152 -8.91 -142.02 -8.37
CA LYS A 152 -9.47 -140.67 -8.22
C LYS A 152 -8.64 -139.78 -7.28
N ILE A 153 -8.11 -140.35 -6.19
CA ILE A 153 -7.16 -139.67 -5.30
C ILE A 153 -5.89 -139.29 -6.05
N SER A 154 -5.28 -140.23 -6.78
CA SER A 154 -4.05 -139.99 -7.56
C SER A 154 -4.22 -138.85 -8.59
N TYR A 155 -5.41 -138.75 -9.22
CA TYR A 155 -5.74 -137.65 -10.12
C TYR A 155 -5.84 -136.29 -9.41
N LEU A 156 -6.45 -136.26 -8.22
CA LEU A 156 -6.57 -135.04 -7.41
C LEU A 156 -5.22 -134.60 -6.83
N GLU A 157 -4.36 -135.54 -6.44
CA GLU A 157 -2.98 -135.26 -6.02
C GLU A 157 -2.15 -134.68 -7.16
N ALA A 158 -2.28 -135.21 -8.39
CA ALA A 158 -1.63 -134.64 -9.57
C ALA A 158 -2.14 -133.23 -9.90
N ALA A 159 -3.44 -132.96 -9.73
CA ALA A 159 -4.02 -131.63 -9.90
C ALA A 159 -3.56 -130.65 -8.80
N LEU A 160 -3.48 -131.09 -7.54
CA LEU A 160 -2.93 -130.28 -6.45
C LEU A 160 -1.44 -129.97 -6.67
N ALA A 161 -0.67 -130.92 -7.18
CA ALA A 161 0.74 -130.69 -7.54
C ALA A 161 0.89 -129.64 -8.64
N THR A 162 0.03 -129.61 -9.67
CA THR A 162 0.07 -128.56 -10.69
C THR A 162 -0.39 -127.19 -10.16
N HIS A 163 -1.35 -127.14 -9.23
CA HIS A 163 -1.74 -125.90 -8.54
C HIS A 163 -0.64 -125.39 -7.59
N LEU A 164 0.10 -126.26 -6.89
CA LEU A 164 1.24 -125.88 -6.06
C LEU A 164 2.37 -125.21 -6.86
N VAL A 165 2.52 -125.53 -8.15
CA VAL A 165 3.51 -124.91 -9.05
C VAL A 165 3.02 -123.55 -9.60
N SER A 166 1.72 -123.24 -9.58
CA SER A 166 1.20 -121.94 -10.02
C SER A 166 1.15 -120.89 -8.90
N ILE A 167 1.03 -121.29 -7.63
CA ILE A 167 1.02 -120.38 -6.46
C ILE A 167 2.27 -119.45 -6.41
N PRO A 168 3.52 -119.93 -6.59
CA PRO A 168 4.70 -119.06 -6.61
C PRO A 168 4.66 -118.02 -7.72
N LYS A 169 4.15 -118.37 -8.91
CA LYS A 169 4.04 -117.46 -10.06
C LYS A 169 3.00 -116.37 -9.83
N LEU A 170 1.86 -116.73 -9.21
CA LEU A 170 0.86 -115.74 -8.80
C LEU A 170 1.41 -114.81 -7.71
N LYS A 171 2.19 -115.33 -6.77
CA LYS A 171 2.86 -114.51 -5.74
C LYS A 171 3.89 -113.55 -6.34
N GLU A 172 4.67 -114.01 -7.33
CA GLU A 172 5.61 -113.16 -8.09
C GLU A 172 4.88 -112.09 -8.91
N GLN A 173 3.75 -112.42 -9.54
CA GLN A 173 2.89 -111.45 -10.23
C GLN A 173 2.30 -110.40 -9.27
N ILE A 174 1.87 -110.80 -8.07
CA ILE A 174 1.40 -109.85 -7.04
C ILE A 174 2.53 -108.90 -6.62
N VAL A 175 3.73 -109.41 -6.33
CA VAL A 175 4.88 -108.55 -5.96
C VAL A 175 5.27 -107.59 -7.09
N ASN A 176 5.21 -108.03 -8.35
CA ASN A 176 5.47 -107.16 -9.50
C ASN A 176 4.39 -106.07 -9.66
N LEU A 177 3.12 -106.40 -9.43
CA LEU A 177 2.02 -105.43 -9.45
C LEU A 177 2.09 -104.46 -8.26
N GLU A 178 2.46 -104.93 -7.07
CA GLU A 178 2.73 -104.08 -5.89
C GLU A 178 3.88 -103.10 -6.16
N ALA A 179 4.95 -103.56 -6.81
CA ALA A 179 6.06 -102.71 -7.23
C ALA A 179 5.65 -101.70 -8.31
N GLU A 180 4.81 -102.09 -9.28
CA GLU A 180 4.27 -101.20 -10.31
C GLU A 180 3.34 -100.14 -9.73
N VAL A 181 2.43 -100.52 -8.82
CA VAL A 181 1.56 -99.58 -8.09
C VAL A 181 2.40 -98.64 -7.22
N SER A 182 3.43 -99.12 -6.54
CA SER A 182 4.34 -98.27 -5.76
C SER A 182 5.14 -97.29 -6.64
N ALA A 183 5.54 -97.70 -7.84
CA ALA A 183 6.17 -96.82 -8.82
C ALA A 183 5.19 -95.76 -9.36
N GLN A 184 3.94 -96.14 -9.65
CA GLN A 184 2.88 -95.22 -10.07
C GLN A 184 2.50 -94.21 -8.97
N ASP A 185 2.36 -94.65 -7.71
CA ASP A 185 2.09 -93.78 -6.56
C ASP A 185 3.22 -92.76 -6.33
N LYS A 186 4.48 -93.16 -6.59
CA LYS A 186 5.62 -92.24 -6.55
C LYS A 186 5.57 -91.22 -7.69
N ILE A 187 5.24 -91.64 -8.92
CA ILE A 187 5.09 -90.75 -10.07
C ILE A 187 3.92 -89.76 -9.85
N LEU A 188 2.84 -90.20 -9.21
CA LEU A 188 1.73 -89.33 -8.81
C LEU A 188 2.18 -88.27 -7.80
N LYS A 189 2.88 -88.65 -6.73
CA LYS A 189 3.45 -87.66 -5.78
C LYS A 189 4.41 -86.69 -6.45
N ASP A 190 5.33 -87.17 -7.29
CA ASP A 190 6.25 -86.31 -8.06
C ASP A 190 5.49 -85.36 -9.01
N ALA A 191 4.30 -85.75 -9.49
CA ALA A 191 3.42 -84.90 -10.32
C ALA A 191 2.58 -83.91 -9.49
N GLU A 192 2.13 -84.30 -8.30
CA GLU A 192 1.45 -83.43 -7.33
C GLU A 192 2.40 -82.35 -6.80
N ASP A 193 3.61 -82.71 -6.35
CA ASP A 193 4.66 -81.76 -5.95
C ASP A 193 5.00 -80.76 -7.06
N ARG A 194 5.02 -81.24 -8.32
CA ARG A 194 5.20 -80.39 -9.50
C ARG A 194 3.99 -79.49 -9.77
N LEU A 195 2.78 -79.94 -9.50
CA LEU A 195 1.56 -79.13 -9.64
C LEU A 195 1.52 -78.02 -8.59
N ASP A 196 1.83 -78.33 -7.33
CA ASP A 196 1.91 -77.35 -6.24
C ASP A 196 3.00 -76.31 -6.48
N GLN A 197 4.19 -76.75 -6.91
CA GLN A 197 5.26 -75.82 -7.28
C GLN A 197 4.86 -74.94 -8.48
N ASN A 198 4.14 -75.49 -9.47
CA ASN A 198 3.61 -74.70 -10.58
C ASN A 198 2.55 -73.69 -10.12
N GLN A 199 1.59 -74.09 -9.27
CA GLN A 199 0.59 -73.18 -8.69
C GLN A 199 1.24 -72.05 -7.90
N LYS A 200 2.28 -72.35 -7.11
CA LYS A 200 3.05 -71.34 -6.37
C LYS A 200 3.71 -70.33 -7.31
N THR A 201 4.40 -70.79 -8.36
CA THR A 201 4.99 -69.86 -9.35
C THR A 201 3.94 -69.13 -10.20
N ALA A 202 2.73 -69.66 -10.35
CA ALA A 202 1.62 -68.96 -10.99
C ALA A 202 1.12 -67.80 -10.10
N MET A 203 0.91 -68.07 -8.81
CA MET A 203 0.52 -67.06 -7.81
C MET A 203 1.57 -65.95 -7.67
N GLU A 204 2.87 -66.30 -7.66
CA GLU A 204 3.97 -65.32 -7.67
C GLU A 204 3.96 -64.43 -8.93
N ARG A 205 3.71 -65.01 -10.11
CA ARG A 205 3.58 -64.26 -11.38
C ARG A 205 2.32 -63.38 -11.39
N GLU A 206 1.21 -63.85 -10.85
CA GLU A 206 -0.02 -63.06 -10.72
C GLU A 206 0.18 -61.87 -9.77
N HIS A 207 0.87 -62.06 -8.65
CA HIS A 207 1.26 -60.97 -7.74
C HIS A 207 2.23 -59.95 -8.37
N MET A 208 3.09 -60.38 -9.30
CA MET A 208 3.92 -59.47 -10.11
C MET A 208 3.06 -58.71 -11.12
N LEU A 209 2.12 -59.38 -11.78
CA LEU A 209 1.24 -58.79 -12.79
C LEU A 209 0.28 -57.76 -12.17
N GLN A 210 -0.27 -58.05 -10.99
CA GLN A 210 -1.03 -57.07 -10.19
C GLN A 210 -0.18 -55.84 -9.85
N ARG A 211 1.08 -56.01 -9.39
CA ARG A 211 1.99 -54.88 -9.14
C ARG A 211 2.28 -54.04 -10.39
N TYR A 212 2.43 -54.66 -11.55
CA TYR A 212 2.58 -53.92 -12.80
C TYR A 212 1.29 -53.20 -13.23
N GLN A 213 0.11 -53.79 -13.02
CA GLN A 213 -1.17 -53.11 -13.25
C GLN A 213 -1.37 -51.92 -12.30
N GLU A 214 -0.98 -52.05 -11.02
CA GLU A 214 -1.02 -50.97 -10.03
C GLU A 214 -0.07 -49.82 -10.45
N GLY A 215 1.18 -50.17 -10.80
CA GLY A 215 2.17 -49.20 -11.31
C GLY A 215 1.72 -48.50 -12.60
N TYR A 216 1.07 -49.21 -13.51
CA TYR A 216 0.51 -48.63 -14.74
C TYR A 216 -0.62 -47.64 -14.44
N LYS A 217 -1.55 -47.98 -13.52
CA LYS A 217 -2.61 -47.05 -13.08
C LYS A 217 -2.02 -45.80 -12.44
N ASN A 218 -0.98 -45.95 -11.61
CA ASN A 218 -0.31 -44.82 -10.98
C ASN A 218 0.37 -43.90 -12.01
N LEU A 219 1.14 -44.47 -12.96
CA LEU A 219 1.70 -43.69 -14.08
C LEU A 219 0.62 -42.98 -14.91
N GLN A 220 -0.53 -43.63 -15.13
CA GLN A 220 -1.66 -43.03 -15.86
C GLN A 220 -2.26 -41.85 -15.09
N ILE A 221 -2.35 -41.92 -13.76
CA ILE A 221 -2.81 -40.83 -12.89
C ILE A 221 -1.79 -39.68 -12.88
N GLU A 222 -0.50 -39.99 -12.74
CA GLU A 222 0.60 -39.01 -12.79
C GLU A 222 0.62 -38.24 -14.12
N LEU A 223 0.54 -38.95 -15.25
CA LEU A 223 0.48 -38.34 -16.59
C LEU A 223 -0.76 -37.43 -16.76
N ILE A 224 -1.90 -37.81 -16.20
CA ILE A 224 -3.12 -37.01 -16.21
C ILE A 224 -2.97 -35.75 -15.34
N GLU A 225 -2.34 -35.82 -14.17
CA GLU A 225 -2.14 -34.64 -13.32
C GLU A 225 -1.05 -33.72 -13.90
N GLN A 226 0.04 -34.27 -14.46
CA GLN A 226 1.03 -33.51 -15.22
C GLN A 226 0.37 -32.74 -16.37
N SER A 227 -0.49 -33.39 -17.17
CA SER A 227 -1.27 -32.74 -18.24
C SER A 227 -2.21 -31.64 -17.73
N LYS A 228 -2.75 -31.74 -16.51
CA LYS A 228 -3.52 -30.65 -15.89
C LYS A 228 -2.60 -29.51 -15.46
N GLN A 229 -1.44 -29.83 -14.88
CA GLN A 229 -0.47 -28.84 -14.40
C GLN A 229 0.15 -28.04 -15.55
N GLU A 230 0.51 -28.70 -16.66
CA GLU A 230 0.91 -28.05 -17.92
C GLU A 230 -0.19 -27.13 -18.46
N ARG A 231 -1.46 -27.56 -18.45
CA ARG A 231 -2.59 -26.70 -18.85
C ARG A 231 -2.78 -25.48 -17.95
N ARG A 232 -2.65 -25.63 -16.62
CA ARG A 232 -2.67 -24.50 -15.67
C ARG A 232 -1.52 -23.52 -15.96
N ALA A 233 -0.30 -24.02 -16.17
CA ALA A 233 0.86 -23.20 -16.51
C ALA A 233 0.70 -22.48 -17.86
N HIS A 234 0.15 -23.14 -18.88
CA HIS A 234 -0.17 -22.53 -20.16
C HIS A 234 -1.26 -21.45 -20.05
N GLN A 235 -2.29 -21.67 -19.23
CA GLN A 235 -3.31 -20.64 -18.97
C GLN A 235 -2.69 -19.41 -18.27
N GLN A 236 -1.92 -19.61 -17.19
CA GLN A 236 -1.22 -18.54 -16.49
C GLN A 236 -0.26 -17.77 -17.41
N ARG A 237 0.47 -18.46 -18.29
CA ARG A 237 1.32 -17.84 -19.32
C ARG A 237 0.52 -16.99 -20.30
N ASN A 238 -0.62 -17.48 -20.78
CA ASN A 238 -1.45 -16.76 -21.74
C ASN A 238 -2.16 -15.54 -21.09
N GLU A 239 -2.55 -15.64 -19.83
CA GLU A 239 -3.11 -14.55 -19.05
C GLU A 239 -2.04 -13.48 -18.76
N ALA A 240 -0.82 -13.88 -18.40
CA ALA A 240 0.33 -12.97 -18.30
C ALA A 240 0.66 -12.29 -19.63
N LEU A 241 0.57 -13.02 -20.76
CA LEU A 241 0.76 -12.45 -22.10
C LEU A 241 -0.30 -11.38 -22.40
N LEU A 242 -1.58 -11.67 -22.13
CA LEU A 242 -2.67 -10.72 -22.33
C LEU A 242 -2.48 -9.45 -21.49
N ASN A 243 -2.09 -9.60 -20.22
CA ASN A 243 -1.78 -8.47 -19.35
C ASN A 243 -0.60 -7.63 -19.87
N VAL A 244 0.43 -8.25 -20.44
CA VAL A 244 1.55 -7.55 -21.08
C VAL A 244 1.11 -6.83 -22.37
N GLU A 245 0.23 -7.43 -23.18
CA GLU A 245 -0.35 -6.77 -24.36
C GLU A 245 -1.23 -5.57 -23.98
N GLU A 246 -2.05 -5.68 -22.93
CA GLU A 246 -2.86 -4.58 -22.41
C GLU A 246 -2.00 -3.45 -21.83
N LEU A 247 -0.97 -3.78 -21.05
CA LEU A 247 -0.01 -2.80 -20.54
C LEU A 247 0.74 -2.11 -21.68
N THR A 248 1.13 -2.85 -22.72
CA THR A 248 1.76 -2.30 -23.93
C THR A 248 0.80 -1.35 -24.66
N ARG A 249 -0.49 -1.71 -24.78
CA ARG A 249 -1.53 -0.88 -25.39
C ARG A 249 -1.80 0.39 -24.57
N ALA A 250 -1.78 0.31 -23.25
CA ALA A 250 -1.87 1.47 -22.36
C ALA A 250 -0.64 2.39 -22.50
N PHE A 251 0.57 1.81 -22.59
CA PHE A 251 1.80 2.57 -22.78
C PHE A 251 1.85 3.28 -24.14
N THR A 252 1.43 2.63 -25.24
CA THR A 252 1.35 3.29 -26.55
C THR A 252 0.32 4.40 -26.57
N LYS A 253 -0.82 4.25 -25.88
CA LYS A 253 -1.81 5.32 -25.70
C LYS A 253 -1.23 6.49 -24.91
N CYS A 254 -0.57 6.24 -23.78
CA CYS A 254 0.06 7.29 -22.98
C CYS A 254 1.14 8.04 -23.79
N LYS A 255 1.97 7.32 -24.56
CA LYS A 255 2.94 7.92 -25.48
C LYS A 255 2.28 8.81 -26.53
N ALA A 256 1.15 8.38 -27.11
CA ALA A 256 0.40 9.18 -28.07
C ALA A 256 -0.17 10.47 -27.43
N GLU A 257 -0.77 10.37 -26.24
CA GLU A 257 -1.27 11.53 -25.49
C GLU A 257 -0.17 12.52 -25.11
N ILE A 258 1.03 12.02 -24.76
CA ILE A 258 2.21 12.87 -24.50
C ILE A 258 2.66 13.58 -25.77
N THR A 259 2.74 12.88 -26.92
CA THR A 259 3.08 13.52 -28.19
C THR A 259 2.05 14.56 -28.63
N GLU A 260 0.77 14.31 -28.41
CA GLU A 260 -0.30 15.27 -28.74
C GLU A 260 -0.24 16.52 -27.84
N LYS A 261 0.03 16.35 -26.53
CA LYS A 261 0.27 17.47 -25.61
C LYS A 261 1.51 18.27 -26.00
N LEU A 262 2.57 17.61 -26.46
CA LEU A 262 3.80 18.27 -26.90
C LEU A 262 3.57 19.10 -28.17
N GLU A 263 2.86 18.57 -29.17
CA GLU A 263 2.52 19.34 -30.37
C GLU A 263 1.55 20.50 -30.07
N ARG A 264 0.60 20.32 -29.13
CA ARG A 264 -0.23 21.43 -28.64
C ARG A 264 0.60 22.50 -27.94
N ALA A 265 1.57 22.13 -27.09
CA ALA A 265 2.46 23.07 -26.43
C ALA A 265 3.32 23.87 -27.43
N LYS A 266 3.87 23.22 -28.47
CA LYS A 266 4.58 23.91 -29.57
C LYS A 266 3.69 24.87 -30.34
N ALA A 267 2.44 24.49 -30.63
CA ALA A 267 1.50 25.37 -31.31
C ALA A 267 1.14 26.59 -30.43
N GLU A 268 1.00 26.40 -29.12
CA GLU A 268 0.77 27.48 -28.16
C GLU A 268 2.00 28.38 -27.98
N GLU A 269 3.21 27.82 -27.98
CA GLU A 269 4.49 28.56 -27.99
C GLU A 269 4.60 29.51 -29.19
N VAL A 270 4.25 29.04 -30.40
CA VAL A 270 4.22 29.89 -31.61
C VAL A 270 3.22 31.05 -31.44
N VAL A 271 2.01 30.78 -30.94
CA VAL A 271 0.99 31.82 -30.70
C VAL A 271 1.42 32.81 -29.62
N LEU A 272 2.11 32.35 -28.57
CA LEU A 272 2.68 33.22 -27.54
C LEU A 272 3.83 34.08 -28.08
N GLY A 273 4.66 33.53 -28.98
CA GLY A 273 5.69 34.28 -29.70
C GLY A 273 5.09 35.41 -30.56
N GLU A 274 4.03 35.14 -31.32
CA GLU A 274 3.31 36.16 -32.09
C GLU A 274 2.71 37.26 -31.18
N ARG A 275 2.15 36.88 -30.03
CA ARG A 275 1.64 37.84 -29.03
C ARG A 275 2.77 38.69 -28.45
N LEU A 276 3.91 38.10 -28.10
CA LEU A 276 5.07 38.81 -27.57
C LEU A 276 5.60 39.84 -28.58
N ILE A 277 5.74 39.45 -29.85
CA ILE A 277 6.13 40.34 -30.95
C ILE A 277 5.14 41.52 -31.10
N ASN A 278 3.84 41.29 -30.92
CA ASN A 278 2.85 42.36 -30.96
C ASN A 278 2.93 43.28 -29.74
N CYS A 279 3.11 42.75 -28.52
CA CYS A 279 3.36 43.56 -27.33
C CYS A 279 4.63 44.41 -27.45
N GLU A 280 5.69 43.88 -28.06
CA GLU A 280 6.92 44.63 -28.31
C GLU A 280 6.71 45.78 -29.29
N LYS A 281 5.98 45.56 -30.40
CA LYS A 281 5.57 46.62 -31.33
C LYS A 281 4.67 47.69 -30.68
N GLU A 282 3.85 47.33 -29.70
CA GLU A 282 3.04 48.30 -28.95
C GLU A 282 3.90 49.09 -27.95
N LYS A 283 4.85 48.45 -27.29
CA LYS A 283 5.87 49.09 -26.44
C LYS A 283 6.72 50.07 -27.25
N GLU A 284 7.15 49.74 -28.46
CA GLU A 284 7.86 50.65 -29.37
C GLU A 284 7.03 51.91 -29.67
N LYS A 285 5.76 51.74 -30.09
CA LYS A 285 4.84 52.87 -30.35
C LYS A 285 4.57 53.74 -29.13
N LEU A 286 4.54 53.15 -27.93
CA LEU A 286 4.40 53.90 -26.67
C LEU A 286 5.70 54.67 -26.36
N ASN A 287 6.86 54.06 -26.58
CA ASN A 287 8.16 54.71 -26.43
C ASN A 287 8.32 55.89 -27.40
N GLU A 288 7.91 55.75 -28.66
CA GLU A 288 7.85 56.87 -29.63
C GLU A 288 7.02 58.04 -29.12
N LYS A 289 5.85 57.78 -28.51
CA LYS A 289 5.00 58.80 -27.89
C LYS A 289 5.66 59.44 -26.66
N CYS A 290 6.31 58.67 -25.81
CA CYS A 290 7.10 59.21 -24.69
C CYS A 290 8.21 60.14 -25.18
N ILE A 291 8.91 59.76 -26.25
CA ILE A 291 9.93 60.60 -26.89
C ILE A 291 9.33 61.88 -27.51
N SER A 292 8.12 61.85 -28.08
CA SER A 292 7.45 63.09 -28.52
C SER A 292 7.07 63.98 -27.34
N TYR A 293 6.50 63.44 -26.27
CA TYR A 293 6.13 64.25 -25.10
C TYR A 293 7.36 64.85 -24.39
N GLN A 294 8.50 64.16 -24.36
CA GLN A 294 9.76 64.73 -23.86
C GLN A 294 10.24 65.91 -24.71
N LYS A 295 10.09 65.85 -26.05
CA LYS A 295 10.42 66.97 -26.95
C LYS A 295 9.48 68.16 -26.72
N ASP A 296 8.18 67.92 -26.60
CA ASP A 296 7.18 68.97 -26.34
C ASP A 296 7.42 69.64 -24.98
N LEU A 297 7.75 68.86 -23.94
CA LEU A 297 8.11 69.36 -22.62
C LEU A 297 9.38 70.22 -22.67
N HIS A 298 10.43 69.78 -23.36
CA HIS A 298 11.66 70.57 -23.54
C HIS A 298 11.39 71.89 -24.30
N ILE A 299 10.51 71.89 -25.30
CA ILE A 299 10.09 73.12 -26.00
C ILE A 299 9.37 74.08 -25.04
N LEU A 300 8.48 73.56 -24.19
CA LEU A 300 7.74 74.36 -23.21
C LEU A 300 8.64 74.91 -22.09
N GLU A 301 9.64 74.14 -21.66
CA GLU A 301 10.66 74.60 -20.71
C GLU A 301 11.53 75.73 -21.28
N GLU A 302 11.92 75.64 -22.57
CA GLU A 302 12.68 76.70 -23.23
C GLU A 302 11.84 77.97 -23.41
N GLN A 303 10.55 77.85 -23.73
CA GLN A 303 9.61 78.98 -23.73
C GLN A 303 9.48 79.63 -22.34
N LEU A 304 9.39 78.82 -21.28
CA LEU A 304 9.38 79.33 -19.89
C LEU A 304 10.70 80.01 -19.51
N ARG A 305 11.84 79.50 -19.99
CA ARG A 305 13.17 80.10 -19.78
C ARG A 305 13.28 81.46 -20.47
N GLN A 306 12.79 81.56 -21.71
CA GLN A 306 12.72 82.81 -22.46
C GLN A 306 11.80 83.84 -21.78
N LEU A 307 10.58 83.45 -21.38
CA LEU A 307 9.65 84.34 -20.65
C LEU A 307 10.20 84.80 -19.28
N LYS A 308 10.97 83.97 -18.58
CA LYS A 308 11.67 84.38 -17.35
C LYS A 308 12.74 85.43 -17.61
N LYS A 309 13.48 85.31 -18.72
CA LYS A 309 14.49 86.28 -19.14
C LYS A 309 13.85 87.63 -19.54
N GLU A 310 12.76 87.58 -20.30
CA GLU A 310 12.00 88.79 -20.67
C GLU A 310 11.42 89.51 -19.45
N ASN A 311 10.84 88.76 -18.49
CA ASN A 311 10.39 89.34 -17.20
C ASN A 311 11.53 89.89 -16.33
N HIS A 312 12.76 89.40 -16.50
CA HIS A 312 13.91 89.98 -15.80
C HIS A 312 14.29 91.33 -16.41
N ASN A 313 14.40 91.39 -17.75
CA ASN A 313 14.71 92.61 -18.49
C ASN A 313 13.68 93.71 -18.22
N THR A 314 12.37 93.42 -18.29
CA THR A 314 11.32 94.43 -18.01
C THR A 314 11.35 94.92 -16.57
N LYS A 315 11.74 94.06 -15.61
CA LYS A 315 11.92 94.46 -14.21
C LYS A 315 13.14 95.38 -14.02
N GLU A 316 14.20 95.21 -14.80
CA GLU A 316 15.35 96.13 -14.81
C GLU A 316 15.00 97.47 -15.47
N GLU A 317 14.24 97.46 -16.57
CA GLU A 317 13.70 98.67 -17.20
C GLU A 317 12.80 99.46 -16.24
N ILE A 318 11.90 98.78 -15.50
CA ILE A 318 11.05 99.41 -14.48
C ILE A 318 11.91 100.06 -13.38
N LYS A 319 12.92 99.37 -12.86
CA LYS A 319 13.85 99.96 -11.86
C LYS A 319 14.56 101.20 -12.39
N ALA A 320 15.08 101.16 -13.62
CA ALA A 320 15.75 102.31 -14.23
C ALA A 320 14.81 103.50 -14.45
N LEU A 321 13.51 103.25 -14.65
CA LEU A 321 12.47 104.29 -14.70
C LEU A 321 12.11 104.81 -13.30
N GLU A 322 12.04 103.94 -12.30
CA GLU A 322 11.83 104.32 -10.89
C GLU A 322 12.97 105.23 -10.38
N GLU A 323 14.23 104.86 -10.65
CA GLU A 323 15.42 105.65 -10.31
C GLU A 323 15.35 107.06 -10.94
N LYS A 324 15.08 107.15 -12.25
CA LYS A 324 14.87 108.45 -12.92
C LYS A 324 13.70 109.25 -12.35
N ASN A 325 12.64 108.60 -11.91
CA ASN A 325 11.50 109.27 -11.29
C ASN A 325 11.86 109.83 -9.90
N THR A 326 12.69 109.10 -9.12
CA THR A 326 13.24 109.64 -7.85
C THR A 326 14.20 110.81 -8.09
N GLU A 327 15.07 110.75 -9.09
CA GLU A 327 15.96 111.85 -9.48
C GLU A 327 15.16 113.10 -9.90
N MET A 328 14.13 112.93 -10.73
CA MET A 328 13.22 114.01 -11.13
C MET A 328 12.45 114.59 -9.94
N THR A 329 12.05 113.77 -8.97
CA THR A 329 11.40 114.22 -7.73
C THR A 329 12.35 115.04 -6.85
N VAL A 330 13.62 114.64 -6.76
CA VAL A 330 14.66 115.42 -6.05
C VAL A 330 14.88 116.77 -6.74
N MET A 331 15.01 116.79 -8.08
CA MET A 331 15.15 118.03 -8.86
C MET A 331 13.96 118.98 -8.68
N LEU A 332 12.72 118.46 -8.66
CA LEU A 332 11.52 119.24 -8.35
C LEU A 332 11.59 119.84 -6.94
N SER A 333 11.91 119.02 -5.91
CA SER A 333 12.01 119.52 -4.53
C SER A 333 13.08 120.60 -4.33
N GLN A 334 14.18 120.54 -5.08
CA GLN A 334 15.22 121.58 -5.09
C GLN A 334 14.74 122.87 -5.78
N SER A 335 13.95 122.74 -6.84
CA SER A 335 13.28 123.89 -7.49
C SER A 335 12.29 124.55 -6.53
N ASP A 336 11.46 123.77 -5.84
CA ASP A 336 10.48 124.29 -4.86
C ASP A 336 11.18 125.02 -3.70
N GLN A 337 12.26 124.46 -3.15
CA GLN A 337 13.06 125.17 -2.14
C GLN A 337 13.68 126.48 -2.66
N LYS A 338 14.02 126.55 -3.95
CA LYS A 338 14.55 127.77 -4.58
C LYS A 338 13.45 128.80 -4.81
N ILE A 339 12.24 128.38 -5.15
CA ILE A 339 11.05 129.23 -5.26
C ILE A 339 10.75 129.85 -3.89
N ILE A 340 10.66 129.06 -2.82
CA ILE A 340 10.40 129.54 -1.46
C ILE A 340 11.42 130.61 -1.01
N LYS A 341 12.70 130.45 -1.34
CA LYS A 341 13.74 131.47 -1.05
C LYS A 341 13.48 132.76 -1.82
N LEU A 342 13.22 132.68 -3.12
CA LEU A 342 12.91 133.85 -3.95
C LEU A 342 11.64 134.57 -3.50
N GLU A 343 10.62 133.84 -3.04
CA GLU A 343 9.40 134.40 -2.44
C GLU A 343 9.70 135.16 -1.15
N SER A 344 10.58 134.63 -0.28
CA SER A 344 11.00 135.33 0.95
C SER A 344 11.79 136.62 0.67
N GLU A 345 12.71 136.62 -0.30
CA GLU A 345 13.44 137.82 -0.74
C GLU A 345 12.51 138.87 -1.37
N LEU A 346 11.41 138.43 -2.01
CA LEU A 346 10.38 139.32 -2.56
C LEU A 346 9.58 139.98 -1.45
N SER A 347 9.22 139.22 -0.41
CA SER A 347 8.51 139.73 0.77
C SER A 347 9.33 140.77 1.54
N GLU A 348 10.62 140.54 1.75
CA GLU A 348 11.52 141.53 2.36
C GLU A 348 11.59 142.83 1.54
N LYS A 349 11.69 142.73 0.21
CA LYS A 349 11.68 143.91 -0.69
C LYS A 349 10.34 144.66 -0.67
N GLU A 350 9.22 143.96 -0.47
CA GLU A 350 7.91 144.58 -0.30
C GLU A 350 7.80 145.39 1.01
N ILE A 351 8.43 144.92 2.09
CA ILE A 351 8.54 145.67 3.36
C ILE A 351 9.38 146.93 3.17
N VAL A 352 10.55 146.83 2.52
CA VAL A 352 11.42 147.98 2.23
C VAL A 352 10.74 149.00 1.31
N LEU A 353 9.90 148.56 0.38
CA LEU A 353 9.07 149.47 -0.43
C LEU A 353 8.04 150.23 0.43
N LYS A 354 7.38 149.57 1.38
CA LYS A 354 6.43 150.23 2.30
C LYS A 354 7.12 151.25 3.22
N GLU A 355 8.33 150.98 3.69
CA GLU A 355 9.14 151.97 4.43
C GLU A 355 9.55 153.14 3.53
N LYS A 356 9.92 152.88 2.27
CA LYS A 356 10.25 153.93 1.31
C LYS A 356 9.05 154.82 1.00
N ASP A 357 7.86 154.25 0.83
CA ASP A 357 6.63 155.01 0.56
C ASP A 357 6.25 155.88 1.78
N ALA A 358 6.45 155.37 3.00
CA ALA A 358 6.32 156.16 4.22
C ALA A 358 7.31 157.34 4.26
N LEU A 359 8.59 157.10 3.96
CA LEU A 359 9.61 158.17 3.88
C LEU A 359 9.33 159.19 2.77
N ILE A 360 8.68 158.79 1.66
CA ILE A 360 8.22 159.73 0.62
C ILE A 360 7.14 160.64 1.20
N SER A 361 6.15 160.09 1.92
CA SER A 361 5.09 160.92 2.54
C SER A 361 5.63 161.90 3.59
N GLU A 362 6.58 161.50 4.43
CA GLU A 362 7.26 162.39 5.38
C GLU A 362 8.04 163.51 4.67
N ASN A 363 8.67 163.20 3.53
CA ASN A 363 9.42 164.18 2.74
C ASN A 363 8.49 165.15 1.98
N GLU A 364 7.30 164.70 1.56
CA GLU A 364 6.24 165.57 1.04
C GLU A 364 5.73 166.53 2.13
N GLU A 365 5.52 166.06 3.36
CA GLU A 365 5.16 166.91 4.51
C GLU A 365 6.24 167.93 4.85
N LEU A 366 7.52 167.53 4.90
CA LEU A 366 8.65 168.44 5.10
C LEU A 366 8.78 169.47 3.98
N THR A 367 8.50 169.09 2.73
CA THR A 367 8.49 170.00 1.58
C THR A 367 7.35 171.01 1.69
N ALA A 368 6.16 170.59 2.12
CA ALA A 368 5.03 171.48 2.38
C ALA A 368 5.32 172.47 3.52
N LEU A 369 5.92 172.01 4.62
CA LEU A 369 6.35 172.87 5.73
C LEU A 369 7.40 173.90 5.29
N THR A 370 8.36 173.49 4.47
CA THR A 370 9.39 174.36 3.90
C THR A 370 8.78 175.41 2.98
N ALA A 371 7.79 175.04 2.16
CA ALA A 371 7.04 175.99 1.33
C ALA A 371 6.24 177.00 2.17
N GLN A 372 5.65 176.59 3.29
CA GLN A 372 4.96 177.49 4.21
C GLN A 372 5.92 178.50 4.86
N GLN A 373 7.09 178.05 5.31
CA GLN A 373 8.13 178.95 5.85
C GLN A 373 8.68 179.92 4.78
N HIS A 374 8.87 179.44 3.54
CA HIS A 374 9.30 180.28 2.43
C HIS A 374 8.27 181.38 2.09
N ASN A 375 6.97 181.06 2.14
CA ASN A 375 5.91 182.06 1.96
C ASN A 375 5.89 183.12 3.08
N HIS A 376 6.14 182.72 4.33
CA HIS A 376 6.30 183.69 5.43
C HIS A 376 7.52 184.61 5.23
N LEU A 377 8.67 184.06 4.84
CA LEU A 377 9.86 184.83 4.52
C LEU A 377 9.65 185.79 3.33
N LYS A 378 8.82 185.40 2.35
CA LYS A 378 8.47 186.24 1.19
C LYS A 378 7.63 187.45 1.60
N LEU A 379 6.67 187.27 2.51
CA LEU A 379 5.89 188.37 3.10
C LEU A 379 6.80 189.36 3.86
N CYS A 380 7.66 188.87 4.76
CA CYS A 380 8.60 189.74 5.49
C CYS A 380 9.57 190.50 4.55
N ARG A 381 9.97 189.92 3.41
CA ARG A 381 10.77 190.63 2.40
C ARG A 381 9.99 191.74 1.70
N GLN A 382 8.69 191.54 1.41
CA GLN A 382 7.87 192.60 0.80
C GLN A 382 7.67 193.80 1.74
N GLU A 383 7.49 193.59 3.04
CA GLU A 383 7.40 194.68 4.03
C GLU A 383 8.71 195.48 4.17
N ILE A 384 9.86 194.81 4.07
CA ILE A 384 11.19 195.45 4.09
C ILE A 384 11.43 196.28 2.82
N GLU A 385 10.98 195.83 1.64
CA GLU A 385 11.18 196.60 0.39
C GLU A 385 10.30 197.85 0.36
N VAL A 386 9.03 197.78 0.82
CA VAL A 386 8.18 198.97 0.99
C VAL A 386 8.81 199.99 1.95
N SER A 387 9.39 199.50 3.05
CA SER A 387 10.11 200.34 4.03
C SER A 387 11.40 200.98 3.48
N ARG A 388 11.96 200.46 2.38
CA ARG A 388 13.14 201.02 1.70
C ARG A 388 12.78 202.08 0.68
N GLU A 389 11.67 201.93 -0.04
CA GLU A 389 11.23 202.90 -1.03
C GLU A 389 10.77 204.22 -0.37
N GLU A 390 10.16 204.16 0.82
CA GLU A 390 9.83 205.37 1.61
C GLU A 390 11.09 206.12 2.12
N LEU A 391 12.17 205.40 2.42
CA LEU A 391 13.42 205.97 2.91
C LEU A 391 14.19 206.71 1.80
N ASN A 392 14.20 206.13 0.59
CA ASN A 392 14.88 206.68 -0.59
C ASN A 392 14.28 208.02 -1.07
N ILE A 393 12.96 208.22 -0.89
CA ILE A 393 12.27 209.48 -1.23
C ILE A 393 12.70 210.62 -0.28
N LEU A 394 12.89 210.33 1.01
CA LEU A 394 13.32 211.31 2.01
C LEU A 394 14.82 211.67 1.88
N GLU A 395 15.66 210.71 1.52
CA GLU A 395 17.10 210.91 1.29
C GLU A 395 17.40 211.79 0.05
N THR A 396 16.49 211.77 -0.94
CA THR A 396 16.59 212.59 -2.16
C THR A 396 16.36 214.09 -1.90
N ILE A 397 15.57 214.48 -0.90
CA ILE A 397 15.26 215.90 -0.59
C ILE A 397 16.43 216.60 0.13
N ILE A 398 17.26 215.85 0.86
CA ILE A 398 18.31 216.39 1.74
C ILE A 398 19.62 216.70 0.99
N SER A 399 19.79 216.22 -0.24
CA SER A 399 21.05 216.29 -0.99
C SER A 399 21.28 217.59 -1.81
N GLN A 400 20.50 218.66 -1.60
CA GLN A 400 20.62 219.92 -2.36
C GLN A 400 20.82 221.17 -1.48
N LEU A 401 22.10 221.57 -1.33
CA LEU A 401 22.65 222.92 -1.04
C LEU A 401 23.09 223.28 0.41
N SER A 402 24.35 222.93 0.68
CA SER A 402 25.43 223.63 1.41
C SER A 402 25.23 224.98 2.18
N LEU A 403 26.01 225.06 3.28
CA LEU A 403 26.71 226.21 3.94
C LEU A 403 26.16 226.87 5.23
N SER A 404 27.09 227.05 6.19
CA SER A 404 27.11 227.89 7.42
C SER A 404 26.79 227.24 8.80
N PRO A 405 27.34 227.76 9.93
CA PRO A 405 27.58 226.98 11.18
C PRO A 405 26.77 227.42 12.42
N SER A 406 26.72 226.61 13.50
CA SER A 406 26.92 227.02 14.93
C SER A 406 26.71 225.86 15.95
N GLU A 407 26.96 226.19 17.22
CA GLU A 407 27.09 225.47 18.49
C GLU A 407 25.84 224.77 19.12
N GLU A 408 26.14 223.89 20.10
CA GLU A 408 25.41 223.54 21.36
C GLU A 408 24.00 222.85 21.42
N GLY A 409 23.81 222.05 22.49
CA GLY A 409 22.52 221.43 22.94
C GLY A 409 22.32 219.96 22.52
N LYS A 410 22.48 218.89 23.32
CA LYS A 410 22.23 218.55 24.74
C LYS A 410 20.76 218.16 25.07
N TRP A 411 20.57 216.89 25.48
CA TRP A 411 19.46 216.24 26.21
C TRP A 411 18.53 215.20 25.51
N HIS A 412 18.43 214.03 26.17
CA HIS A 412 17.30 213.07 26.17
C HIS A 412 16.06 213.67 26.94
N PRO A 413 15.03 212.95 27.43
CA PRO A 413 14.56 211.56 27.20
C PRO A 413 13.02 211.43 26.99
N PHE A 414 12.50 210.21 26.81
CA PHE A 414 11.23 209.64 27.38
C PHE A 414 11.21 208.15 26.94
N LYS A 415 11.09 207.09 27.77
CA LYS A 415 10.02 206.66 28.72
C LYS A 415 8.63 206.68 28.05
N GLN A 416 7.75 205.69 28.15
CA GLN A 416 7.49 204.69 29.20
C GLN A 416 6.70 203.51 28.52
N GLN A 417 7.06 202.23 28.61
CA GLN A 417 6.85 201.25 29.71
C GLN A 417 5.37 201.01 30.10
N LEU A 418 4.94 199.74 30.03
CA LEU A 418 4.05 198.97 30.94
C LEU A 418 3.93 197.55 30.32
N LEU A 419 4.53 196.47 30.88
CA LEU A 419 4.12 195.69 32.07
C LEU A 419 2.77 194.97 31.86
N SER A 420 2.69 193.65 31.98
CA SER A 420 2.66 192.85 33.23
C SER A 420 2.83 191.34 32.88
N SER A 421 3.01 190.31 33.72
CA SER A 421 3.26 190.03 35.16
C SER A 421 3.40 188.49 35.29
N SER A 422 4.05 187.83 36.25
CA SER A 422 4.80 188.21 37.46
C SER A 422 5.87 187.12 37.76
N ALA A 423 6.56 187.22 38.90
CA ALA A 423 7.20 186.10 39.61
C ALA A 423 6.58 185.95 41.03
N GLU A 424 7.18 185.05 41.83
CA GLU A 424 7.02 184.80 43.29
C GLU A 424 6.19 183.57 43.74
N ALA A 425 6.50 183.09 44.95
CA ALA A 425 6.45 181.67 45.33
C ALA A 425 5.95 181.40 46.78
N THR A 426 5.83 180.11 47.14
CA THR A 426 5.43 179.52 48.45
C THR A 426 3.93 179.67 48.80
N SER A 427 3.22 178.73 49.44
CA SER A 427 3.51 177.41 50.06
C SER A 427 2.35 176.42 49.67
N GLU A 428 2.35 175.10 49.87
CA GLU A 428 2.50 174.33 51.12
C GLU A 428 2.43 172.78 50.84
N SER A 429 3.05 171.96 51.70
CA SER A 429 2.92 170.49 51.82
C SER A 429 3.64 169.50 50.83
N CYS A 430 4.17 168.43 51.44
CA CYS A 430 5.00 167.30 50.96
C CYS A 430 4.51 166.55 49.69
N GLY A 431 5.31 165.76 48.96
CA GLY A 431 6.69 165.27 49.14
C GLY A 431 6.86 163.83 48.58
N GLU A 432 8.08 163.53 48.10
CA GLU A 432 8.69 162.19 47.81
C GLU A 432 8.43 161.52 46.43
N SER A 433 9.37 160.77 45.82
CA SER A 433 10.83 160.62 46.08
C SER A 433 11.63 160.12 44.84
N SER A 434 12.94 160.30 45.00
CA SER A 434 14.16 160.09 44.21
C SER A 434 14.55 158.68 43.70
N LYS A 435 15.44 158.66 42.68
CA LYS A 435 16.45 157.60 42.40
C LYS A 435 17.67 157.74 43.36
N PRO A 436 18.64 156.79 43.50
CA PRO A 436 18.75 155.36 43.10
C PRO A 436 19.33 154.48 44.27
N LEU A 437 20.04 153.38 43.90
CA LEU A 437 21.09 152.62 44.62
C LEU A 437 20.75 151.29 45.31
N ILE A 438 21.81 150.48 45.45
CA ILE A 438 21.86 149.03 45.69
C ILE A 438 22.02 148.75 47.19
N ALA A 439 21.09 147.99 47.80
CA ALA A 439 21.35 147.22 49.02
C ALA A 439 20.25 146.18 49.34
N ASP A 440 20.72 144.96 49.63
CA ASP A 440 20.27 144.03 50.70
C ASP A 440 18.84 143.40 50.71
N LEU A 441 18.75 142.35 51.54
CA LEU A 441 17.75 141.28 51.57
C LEU A 441 16.58 141.52 52.55
N SER A 442 15.57 140.64 52.46
CA SER A 442 14.39 140.48 53.35
C SER A 442 13.20 141.36 52.95
N ILE A 443 12.05 140.83 52.55
CA ILE A 443 11.26 139.76 53.19
C ILE A 443 11.02 138.56 52.25
N LYS A 444 10.77 137.38 52.82
CA LYS A 444 10.97 136.05 52.19
C LYS A 444 9.78 135.12 52.47
N LEU A 445 9.73 133.99 51.73
CA LEU A 445 8.83 132.80 51.86
C LEU A 445 7.61 132.87 50.91
N ALA A 446 7.44 131.94 49.95
CA ALA A 446 7.11 130.50 50.08
C ALA A 446 5.63 130.29 50.48
N MET A 447 4.92 129.22 50.11
CA MET A 447 5.34 127.90 49.62
C MET A 447 4.18 127.23 48.83
N LYS A 448 4.35 125.96 48.40
CA LYS A 448 3.24 125.12 47.92
C LYS A 448 2.10 125.02 48.94
N GLY A 449 0.87 124.97 48.41
CA GLY A 449 -0.14 124.01 48.85
C GLY A 449 -1.25 124.52 49.77
N ALA A 450 -2.49 124.24 49.37
CA ALA A 450 -3.58 123.82 50.25
C ALA A 450 -4.63 123.07 49.41
N GLU A 451 -4.97 121.84 49.82
CA GLU A 451 -6.21 121.18 49.45
C GLU A 451 -7.37 121.72 50.31
N ILE A 452 -8.54 121.07 50.24
CA ILE A 452 -9.79 121.32 51.00
C ILE A 452 -10.64 122.43 50.36
N GLN A 453 -11.71 122.19 49.60
CA GLN A 453 -12.90 121.31 49.74
C GLN A 453 -14.06 121.94 50.56
N LYS A 454 -15.02 122.54 49.82
CA LYS A 454 -16.43 122.80 50.23
C LYS A 454 -16.63 123.79 51.42
N PRO A 455 -17.88 124.15 51.81
CA PRO A 455 -19.17 124.09 51.08
C PRO A 455 -19.99 125.42 51.11
N GLY A 456 -21.05 125.47 50.29
CA GLY A 456 -22.32 126.14 50.61
C GLY A 456 -22.36 127.68 50.67
N GLU A 457 -23.53 128.30 50.83
CA GLU A 457 -24.89 127.78 50.67
C GLU A 457 -25.92 128.92 50.56
N ASN A 458 -26.98 128.65 49.79
CA ASN A 458 -28.36 129.09 50.07
C ASN A 458 -28.89 130.52 49.84
N LEU A 459 -30.21 130.50 49.62
CA LEU A 459 -31.24 131.55 49.73
C LEU A 459 -31.33 132.58 48.55
N THR A 460 -32.50 132.84 47.94
CA THR A 460 -33.89 132.50 48.34
C THR A 460 -34.89 132.63 47.16
N ILE A 461 -35.91 131.74 47.10
CA ILE A 461 -37.35 131.97 46.73
C ILE A 461 -37.66 132.87 45.50
N CYS A 462 -38.40 132.45 44.46
CA CYS A 462 -39.83 132.05 44.45
C CYS A 462 -40.15 131.36 43.10
N THR A 463 -40.73 130.16 43.03
CA THR A 463 -42.18 129.83 43.04
C THR A 463 -43.03 130.48 41.94
N GLY A 464 -43.49 129.67 40.97
CA GLY A 464 -44.75 129.86 40.25
C GLY A 464 -44.84 131.06 39.28
N ALA A 465 -45.91 131.20 38.51
CA ALA A 465 -46.97 130.25 38.16
C ALA A 465 -47.68 130.75 36.87
N ASP A 466 -48.58 129.92 36.33
CA ASP A 466 -49.84 130.34 35.70
C ASP A 466 -49.77 131.27 34.46
N HIS A 467 -50.01 130.76 33.25
CA HIS A 467 -51.31 130.36 32.67
C HIS A 467 -51.99 131.48 31.86
N LEU A 468 -52.39 131.11 30.63
CA LEU A 468 -53.68 131.42 30.00
C LEU A 468 -54.14 132.89 29.86
N ALA A 469 -53.92 133.44 28.66
CA ALA A 469 -54.92 134.17 27.86
C ALA A 469 -54.36 134.26 26.42
N ASN A 470 -54.89 133.65 25.36
CA ASN A 470 -56.29 133.50 24.91
C ASN A 470 -56.95 134.87 24.68
N GLY A 471 -57.03 135.31 23.42
CA GLY A 471 -57.43 136.68 23.07
C GLY A 471 -57.34 136.98 21.58
N ASN A 472 -58.28 136.40 20.84
CA ASN A 472 -58.61 136.64 19.44
C ASN A 472 -58.96 138.12 19.09
N GLU A 473 -59.05 138.37 17.78
CA GLU A 473 -60.01 139.29 17.09
C GLU A 473 -59.79 140.82 17.07
N GLY A 474 -60.37 141.46 16.03
CA GLY A 474 -60.39 142.91 15.76
C GLY A 474 -59.12 143.43 15.10
N GLN A 475 -59.02 143.71 13.79
CA GLN A 475 -59.98 144.12 12.76
C GLN A 475 -60.68 145.48 13.02
N GLU A 476 -60.60 146.32 11.98
CA GLU A 476 -61.36 147.53 11.67
C GLU A 476 -61.00 148.89 12.29
N ASP A 477 -60.74 149.84 11.38
CA ASP A 477 -61.07 151.26 11.38
C ASP A 477 -61.19 152.02 12.71
N SER A 478 -60.31 153.01 12.89
CA SER A 478 -60.81 154.39 12.95
C SER A 478 -59.78 155.49 12.69
N ARG A 479 -60.32 156.52 12.05
CA ARG A 479 -59.71 157.76 11.59
C ARG A 479 -59.24 158.72 12.71
N LEU A 480 -58.17 159.44 12.37
CA LEU A 480 -57.95 160.90 12.55
C LEU A 480 -57.49 161.48 13.91
N CYS A 481 -56.65 162.51 13.76
CA CYS A 481 -56.15 163.47 14.76
C CYS A 481 -55.12 162.88 15.76
N ASP A 482 -54.18 163.63 16.33
CA ASP A 482 -54.22 165.02 16.79
C ASP A 482 -53.12 165.92 16.17
N LEU A 483 -53.46 167.01 15.47
CA LEU A 483 -53.81 168.34 16.01
C LEU A 483 -52.64 169.05 16.71
N GLU A 484 -51.95 169.94 15.98
CA GLU A 484 -51.78 171.37 16.35
C GLU A 484 -50.99 172.16 15.31
N THR A 485 -51.69 172.83 14.38
CA THR A 485 -51.58 174.31 14.19
C THR A 485 -52.57 174.80 13.12
N GLU A 486 -53.82 175.02 13.54
CA GLU A 486 -54.56 176.17 13.04
C GLU A 486 -54.13 177.39 13.89
N PRO A 487 -53.64 178.50 13.31
CA PRO A 487 -53.62 179.77 14.00
C PRO A 487 -54.98 180.46 13.82
N VAL A 488 -55.76 180.40 14.89
CA VAL A 488 -56.97 181.21 15.11
C VAL A 488 -56.74 182.68 14.72
N LYS A 489 -57.60 183.16 13.80
CA LYS A 489 -58.08 184.54 13.63
C LYS A 489 -57.32 185.68 14.33
N LEU A 490 -56.66 186.52 13.53
CA LEU A 490 -56.62 187.98 13.80
C LEU A 490 -56.85 188.79 12.50
N ILE A 491 -58.11 189.18 12.31
CA ILE A 491 -58.55 190.54 11.93
C ILE A 491 -57.47 191.46 11.31
N ARG A 492 -57.55 191.78 10.00
CA ARG A 492 -58.09 193.06 9.46
C ARG A 492 -57.81 193.23 7.95
N ASN A 493 -58.79 193.81 7.24
CA ASN A 493 -58.58 194.73 6.11
C ASN A 493 -58.21 196.12 6.70
N PRO A 494 -57.56 197.10 6.03
CA PRO A 494 -57.05 197.16 4.66
C PRO A 494 -55.55 197.58 4.64
N GLY A 495 -55.07 198.24 3.58
CA GLY A 495 -53.63 198.55 3.41
C GLY A 495 -53.07 199.70 4.25
N GLU A 496 -51.79 199.59 4.61
CA GLU A 496 -50.87 200.68 5.03
C GLU A 496 -49.39 200.22 4.86
N ARG A 497 -48.40 201.13 4.91
CA ARG A 497 -47.08 200.95 4.25
C ARG A 497 -45.98 200.23 5.08
N ARG A 498 -45.13 199.41 4.38
CA ARG A 498 -43.66 199.13 4.59
C ARG A 498 -43.09 197.72 4.94
N LYS A 499 -43.77 196.55 4.87
CA LYS A 499 -43.13 195.26 5.34
C LYS A 499 -43.04 194.02 4.42
N TYR A 500 -43.19 194.12 3.09
CA TYR A 500 -43.24 192.91 2.23
C TYR A 500 -41.93 192.38 1.59
N GLN A 501 -40.79 193.08 1.64
CA GLN A 501 -39.58 192.64 0.91
C GLN A 501 -38.62 191.71 1.69
N GLN A 502 -38.86 191.47 3.00
CA GLN A 502 -37.90 190.75 3.84
C GLN A 502 -38.24 189.26 4.07
N LEU A 503 -39.49 188.84 3.83
CA LEU A 503 -39.96 187.46 4.06
C LEU A 503 -39.59 186.49 2.92
N GLU A 504 -39.57 186.97 1.67
CA GLU A 504 -39.30 186.13 0.49
C GLU A 504 -37.87 185.55 0.50
N LEU A 505 -36.91 186.32 1.04
CA LEU A 505 -35.51 185.91 1.15
C LEU A 505 -35.32 184.72 2.10
N ILE A 506 -36.09 184.67 3.19
CA ILE A 506 -36.04 183.62 4.22
C ILE A 506 -36.67 182.32 3.68
N SER A 507 -37.80 182.42 2.99
CA SER A 507 -38.46 181.27 2.36
C SER A 507 -37.54 180.55 1.36
N LYS A 508 -36.79 181.31 0.54
CA LYS A 508 -35.76 180.77 -0.38
C LYS A 508 -34.60 180.04 0.31
N GLN A 509 -34.29 180.33 1.58
CA GLN A 509 -33.25 179.61 2.33
C GLN A 509 -33.77 178.27 2.86
N PHE A 510 -34.97 178.24 3.45
CA PHE A 510 -35.58 176.99 3.92
C PHE A 510 -35.84 176.01 2.77
N GLU A 511 -36.26 176.50 1.60
CA GLU A 511 -36.44 175.65 0.42
C GLU A 511 -35.14 174.95 -0.02
N LYS A 512 -34.00 175.67 0.01
CA LYS A 512 -32.68 175.07 -0.27
C LYS A 512 -32.28 174.00 0.74
N VAL A 513 -32.59 174.19 2.02
CA VAL A 513 -32.29 173.21 3.08
C VAL A 513 -33.17 171.97 2.93
N ARG A 514 -34.47 172.14 2.64
CA ARG A 514 -35.38 171.03 2.33
C ARG A 514 -34.88 170.18 1.15
N GLN A 515 -34.42 170.82 0.08
CA GLN A 515 -33.85 170.13 -1.09
C GLN A 515 -32.53 169.42 -0.79
N LYS A 516 -31.73 169.87 0.19
CA LYS A 516 -30.54 169.11 0.67
C LYS A 516 -30.95 167.85 1.42
N PHE A 517 -31.81 167.97 2.43
CA PHE A 517 -32.27 166.80 3.20
C PHE A 517 -33.00 165.78 2.33
N GLN A 518 -33.79 166.22 1.34
CA GLN A 518 -34.44 165.29 0.42
C GLN A 518 -33.42 164.47 -0.39
N LYS A 519 -32.34 165.10 -0.89
CA LYS A 519 -31.25 164.38 -1.57
C LYS A 519 -30.51 163.42 -0.64
N GLU A 520 -30.23 163.81 0.60
CA GLU A 520 -29.60 162.93 1.59
C GLU A 520 -30.50 161.72 1.93
N VAL A 521 -31.81 161.90 2.03
CA VAL A 521 -32.78 160.82 2.22
C VAL A 521 -32.87 159.90 1.00
N GLU A 522 -32.83 160.44 -0.22
CA GLU A 522 -32.79 159.66 -1.46
C GLU A 522 -31.47 158.88 -1.61
N GLU A 523 -30.35 159.47 -1.19
CA GLU A 523 -29.03 158.81 -1.17
C GLU A 523 -28.94 157.72 -0.08
N LEU A 524 -29.55 157.92 1.09
CA LEU A 524 -29.67 156.88 2.12
C LEU A 524 -30.61 155.75 1.69
N ARG A 525 -31.73 156.05 1.01
CA ARG A 525 -32.63 155.04 0.45
C ARG A 525 -31.94 154.19 -0.61
N THR A 526 -31.15 154.78 -1.49
CA THR A 526 -30.39 154.02 -2.51
C THR A 526 -29.25 153.20 -1.89
N LYS A 527 -28.59 153.68 -0.82
CA LYS A 527 -27.64 152.87 -0.02
C LYS A 527 -28.33 151.70 0.68
N LEU A 528 -29.54 151.90 1.24
CA LEU A 528 -30.32 150.84 1.89
C LEU A 528 -30.75 149.76 0.88
N ILE A 529 -31.26 150.17 -0.30
CA ILE A 529 -31.63 149.23 -1.37
C ILE A 529 -30.42 148.38 -1.80
N LYS A 530 -29.24 149.00 -1.99
CA LYS A 530 -28.01 148.24 -2.31
C LYS A 530 -27.61 147.26 -1.20
N ALA A 531 -27.71 147.65 0.07
CA ALA A 531 -27.40 146.78 1.19
C ALA A 531 -28.41 145.61 1.33
N ASP A 532 -29.68 145.81 0.99
CA ASP A 532 -30.69 144.74 0.92
C ASP A 532 -30.48 143.82 -0.29
N GLU A 533 -30.11 144.37 -1.45
CA GLU A 533 -29.71 143.60 -2.64
C GLU A 533 -28.49 142.71 -2.33
N GLU A 534 -27.44 143.27 -1.72
CA GLU A 534 -26.25 142.54 -1.28
C GLU A 534 -26.59 141.45 -0.24
N ASN A 535 -27.46 141.74 0.74
CA ASN A 535 -27.94 140.73 1.68
C ASN A 535 -28.76 139.62 0.99
N SER A 536 -29.56 139.95 -0.02
CA SER A 536 -30.33 138.96 -0.78
C SER A 536 -29.42 138.05 -1.61
N ALA A 537 -28.35 138.61 -2.21
CA ALA A 537 -27.32 137.87 -2.92
C ALA A 537 -26.52 136.95 -1.97
N LEU A 538 -26.14 137.45 -0.79
CA LEU A 538 -25.47 136.66 0.25
C LEU A 538 -26.35 135.53 0.78
N ARG A 539 -27.64 135.77 1.06
CA ARG A 539 -28.59 134.71 1.46
C ARG A 539 -28.73 133.64 0.38
N THR A 540 -28.80 134.04 -0.89
CA THR A 540 -28.85 133.12 -2.04
C THR A 540 -27.57 132.30 -2.16
N SER A 541 -26.39 132.93 -2.00
CA SER A 541 -25.09 132.25 -2.00
C SER A 541 -24.94 131.28 -0.82
N MET A 542 -25.42 131.65 0.37
CA MET A 542 -25.47 130.75 1.54
C MET A 542 -26.38 129.55 1.29
N ALA A 543 -27.59 129.76 0.75
CA ALA A 543 -28.49 128.66 0.40
C ALA A 543 -27.86 127.69 -0.64
N GLN A 544 -27.17 128.24 -1.65
CA GLN A 544 -26.41 127.45 -2.63
C GLN A 544 -25.28 126.65 -1.97
N ARG A 545 -24.48 127.25 -1.07
CA ARG A 545 -23.44 126.54 -0.31
C ARG A 545 -24.01 125.43 0.57
N THR A 546 -25.12 125.68 1.27
CA THR A 546 -25.79 124.66 2.09
C THR A 546 -26.25 123.49 1.23
N SER A 547 -26.85 123.76 0.06
CA SER A 547 -27.24 122.71 -0.89
C SER A 547 -26.04 121.92 -1.42
N GLN A 548 -24.94 122.58 -1.80
CA GLN A 548 -23.70 121.91 -2.21
C GLN A 548 -23.13 121.04 -1.09
N PHE A 549 -23.11 121.53 0.16
CA PHE A 549 -22.63 120.76 1.31
C PHE A 549 -23.50 119.52 1.56
N GLN A 550 -24.82 119.63 1.43
CA GLN A 550 -25.75 118.52 1.56
C GLN A 550 -25.54 117.45 0.47
N ILE A 551 -25.30 117.86 -0.78
CA ILE A 551 -24.94 116.95 -1.88
C ILE A 551 -23.62 116.22 -1.61
N ILE A 552 -22.59 116.95 -1.13
CA ILE A 552 -21.29 116.36 -0.76
C ILE A 552 -21.45 115.37 0.40
N GLN A 553 -22.25 115.71 1.41
CA GLN A 553 -22.53 114.82 2.55
C GLN A 553 -23.24 113.54 2.10
N GLU A 554 -24.21 113.63 1.19
CA GLU A 554 -24.92 112.46 0.67
C GLU A 554 -24.02 111.58 -0.23
N ASP A 555 -23.17 112.17 -1.05
CA ASP A 555 -22.17 111.44 -1.85
C ASP A 555 -21.11 110.77 -0.95
N LEU A 556 -20.66 111.42 0.12
CA LEU A 556 -19.78 110.80 1.12
C LEU A 556 -20.45 109.60 1.82
N LEU A 557 -21.73 109.68 2.16
CA LEU A 557 -22.49 108.55 2.74
C LEU A 557 -22.66 107.41 1.72
N LYS A 558 -22.90 107.71 0.44
CA LYS A 558 -22.94 106.72 -0.66
C LYS A 558 -21.57 106.07 -0.88
N LYS A 559 -20.47 106.83 -0.81
CA LYS A 559 -19.10 106.31 -0.88
C LYS A 559 -18.75 105.46 0.33
N ALA A 560 -19.11 105.88 1.54
CA ALA A 560 -18.88 105.12 2.77
C ALA A 560 -19.65 103.78 2.77
N SER A 561 -20.93 103.79 2.41
CA SER A 561 -21.72 102.56 2.28
C SER A 561 -21.19 101.60 1.21
N LYS A 562 -20.77 102.11 0.05
CA LYS A 562 -20.11 101.31 -1.01
C LYS A 562 -18.75 100.75 -0.54
N THR A 563 -17.96 101.52 0.19
CA THR A 563 -16.70 101.07 0.79
C THR A 563 -16.96 99.94 1.80
N ASN A 564 -17.95 100.10 2.68
CA ASN A 564 -18.36 99.07 3.65
C ASN A 564 -18.94 97.80 2.99
N SER A 565 -19.48 97.86 1.76
CA SER A 565 -19.82 96.64 1.01
C SER A 565 -18.60 95.95 0.42
N LEU A 566 -17.67 96.70 -0.17
CA LEU A 566 -16.43 96.16 -0.72
C LEU A 566 -15.55 95.57 0.39
N GLU A 567 -15.47 96.20 1.55
CA GLU A 567 -14.70 95.69 2.69
C GLU A 567 -15.27 94.35 3.20
N ARG A 568 -16.60 94.22 3.30
CA ARG A 568 -17.24 92.93 3.65
C ARG A 568 -16.97 91.86 2.60
N GLU A 569 -16.95 92.22 1.32
CA GLU A 569 -16.61 91.29 0.26
C GLU A 569 -15.13 90.87 0.30
N ILE A 570 -14.21 91.81 0.53
CA ILE A 570 -12.78 91.53 0.75
C ILE A 570 -12.61 90.59 1.94
N ARG A 571 -13.20 90.88 3.11
CA ARG A 571 -13.14 89.99 4.28
C ARG A 571 -13.66 88.57 3.96
N LYS A 572 -14.77 88.47 3.21
CA LYS A 572 -15.31 87.18 2.74
C LYS A 572 -14.33 86.46 1.81
N LYS A 573 -13.73 87.16 0.84
CA LYS A 573 -12.74 86.59 -0.09
C LYS A 573 -11.45 86.18 0.63
N SER A 574 -10.96 86.97 1.60
CA SER A 574 -9.82 86.62 2.45
C SER A 574 -10.09 85.35 3.26
N SER A 575 -11.29 85.19 3.83
CA SER A 575 -11.64 83.95 4.55
C SER A 575 -11.75 82.73 3.62
N GLN A 576 -12.22 82.92 2.38
CA GLN A 576 -12.24 81.87 1.36
C GLN A 576 -10.81 81.49 0.91
N LEU A 577 -9.93 82.47 0.73
CA LEU A 577 -8.52 82.23 0.40
C LEU A 577 -7.80 81.47 1.52
N SER A 578 -7.94 81.89 2.78
CA SER A 578 -7.34 81.19 3.93
C SER A 578 -7.84 79.74 4.07
N ALA A 579 -9.12 79.48 3.77
CA ALA A 579 -9.66 78.11 3.76
C ALA A 579 -9.07 77.26 2.61
N LEU A 580 -8.87 77.83 1.42
CA LEU A 580 -8.24 77.15 0.28
C LEU A 580 -6.73 76.93 0.50
N GLU A 581 -6.04 77.89 1.09
CA GLU A 581 -4.64 77.81 1.49
C GLU A 581 -4.42 76.67 2.50
N LYS A 582 -5.28 76.57 3.53
CA LYS A 582 -5.25 75.43 4.46
C LYS A 582 -5.49 74.09 3.77
N GLN A 583 -6.43 74.00 2.83
CA GLN A 583 -6.66 72.77 2.06
C GLN A 583 -5.49 72.42 1.11
N LEU A 584 -4.80 73.43 0.59
CA LEU A 584 -3.60 73.23 -0.24
C LEU A 584 -2.44 72.70 0.62
N GLU A 585 -2.25 73.26 1.81
CA GLU A 585 -1.26 72.81 2.79
C GLU A 585 -1.53 71.37 3.23
N GLU A 586 -2.78 71.06 3.64
CA GLU A 586 -3.20 69.70 4.00
C GLU A 586 -2.95 68.69 2.86
N LYS A 587 -3.23 69.07 1.60
CA LYS A 587 -2.91 68.25 0.43
C LYS A 587 -1.41 68.13 0.16
N THR A 588 -0.64 69.20 0.37
CA THR A 588 0.82 69.20 0.16
C THR A 588 1.51 68.28 1.15
N ILE A 589 1.11 68.33 2.43
CA ILE A 589 1.54 67.39 3.47
C ILE A 589 1.14 65.96 3.08
N ALA A 590 -0.11 65.72 2.68
CA ALA A 590 -0.56 64.39 2.26
C ALA A 590 0.21 63.84 1.04
N TYR A 591 0.56 64.69 0.07
CA TYR A 591 1.41 64.29 -1.06
C TYR A 591 2.88 64.05 -0.64
N SER A 592 3.44 64.83 0.29
CA SER A 592 4.79 64.57 0.84
C SER A 592 4.83 63.22 1.56
N THR A 593 3.90 62.96 2.47
CA THR A 593 3.81 61.68 3.19
C THR A 593 3.54 60.50 2.24
N ALA A 594 2.78 60.70 1.16
CA ALA A 594 2.60 59.67 0.13
C ALA A 594 3.87 59.43 -0.70
N ALA A 595 4.65 60.48 -1.01
CA ALA A 595 5.91 60.36 -1.72
C ALA A 595 7.00 59.68 -0.86
N GLU A 596 7.10 60.05 0.42
CA GLU A 596 7.93 59.38 1.42
C GLU A 596 7.60 57.89 1.51
N ARG A 597 6.31 57.55 1.64
CA ARG A 597 5.85 56.16 1.70
C ARG A 597 6.08 55.37 0.40
N ASN A 598 6.01 56.02 -0.76
CA ASN A 598 6.38 55.38 -2.03
C ASN A 598 7.90 55.10 -2.08
N ALA A 599 8.74 56.02 -1.61
CA ALA A 599 10.19 55.81 -1.52
C ALA A 599 10.55 54.67 -0.53
N GLU A 600 9.85 54.56 0.60
CA GLU A 600 9.96 53.41 1.51
C GLU A 600 9.63 52.09 0.79
N LEU A 601 8.53 52.04 0.04
CA LEU A 601 8.10 50.85 -0.70
C LEU A 601 9.05 50.49 -1.86
N GLU A 602 9.59 51.48 -2.57
CA GLU A 602 10.63 51.26 -3.59
C GLU A 602 11.92 50.71 -2.96
N GLN A 603 12.30 51.18 -1.77
CA GLN A 603 13.45 50.66 -1.03
C GLN A 603 13.21 49.23 -0.51
N GLU A 604 12.01 48.92 -0.01
CA GLU A 604 11.63 47.57 0.40
C GLU A 604 11.64 46.60 -0.79
N LEU A 605 11.08 47.02 -1.93
CA LEU A 605 11.04 46.23 -3.16
C LEU A 605 12.45 45.99 -3.73
N MET A 606 13.35 46.99 -3.67
CA MET A 606 14.77 46.83 -3.96
C MET A 606 15.46 45.82 -3.02
N GLY A 607 15.09 45.82 -1.73
CA GLY A 607 15.57 44.85 -0.75
C GLY A 607 15.09 43.42 -1.02
N LYS A 608 13.79 43.24 -1.30
CA LYS A 608 13.20 41.95 -1.65
C LYS A 608 13.74 41.43 -2.98
N ASN A 609 13.94 42.28 -4.00
CA ASN A 609 14.59 41.89 -5.26
C ASN A 609 16.04 41.40 -5.06
N ARG A 610 16.79 42.02 -4.15
CA ARG A 610 18.14 41.54 -3.81
C ARG A 610 18.10 40.16 -3.15
N CYS A 611 17.19 39.96 -2.18
CA CYS A 611 16.98 38.67 -1.53
C CYS A 611 16.57 37.58 -2.54
N ILE A 612 15.68 37.90 -3.49
CA ILE A 612 15.32 37.00 -4.59
C ILE A 612 16.58 36.60 -5.39
N HIS A 613 17.43 37.56 -5.76
CA HIS A 613 18.64 37.27 -6.52
C HIS A 613 19.69 36.46 -5.74
N GLU A 614 19.83 36.69 -4.43
CA GLU A 614 20.66 35.89 -3.53
C GLU A 614 20.12 34.44 -3.43
N LEU A 615 18.79 34.26 -3.37
CA LEU A 615 18.15 32.94 -3.40
C LEU A 615 18.28 32.24 -4.75
N GLU A 616 18.09 32.95 -5.87
CA GLU A 616 18.32 32.43 -7.24
C GLU A 616 19.76 31.93 -7.41
N THR A 617 20.74 32.69 -6.91
CA THR A 617 22.16 32.32 -6.92
C THR A 617 22.39 31.06 -6.08
N THR A 618 21.86 31.03 -4.84
CA THR A 618 21.98 29.88 -3.94
C THR A 618 21.34 28.62 -4.52
N ILE A 619 20.15 28.73 -5.12
CA ILE A 619 19.46 27.62 -5.80
C ILE A 619 20.27 27.12 -7.00
N SER A 620 20.91 28.02 -7.75
CA SER A 620 21.77 27.67 -8.88
C SER A 620 23.02 26.91 -8.43
N GLU A 621 23.68 27.36 -7.36
CA GLU A 621 24.82 26.67 -6.76
C GLU A 621 24.46 25.28 -6.21
N GLU A 622 23.31 25.15 -5.52
CA GLU A 622 22.84 23.84 -5.04
C GLU A 622 22.44 22.92 -6.20
N HIS A 623 21.84 23.45 -7.27
CA HIS A 623 21.54 22.68 -8.47
C HIS A 623 22.82 22.16 -9.15
N GLU A 624 23.88 22.98 -9.22
CA GLU A 624 25.20 22.56 -9.74
C GLU A 624 25.82 21.46 -8.85
N LYS A 625 25.79 21.62 -7.51
CA LYS A 625 26.25 20.59 -6.55
C LYS A 625 25.50 19.28 -6.74
N ILE A 626 24.16 19.30 -6.79
CA ILE A 626 23.33 18.12 -7.01
C ILE A 626 23.63 17.47 -8.37
N THR A 627 23.79 18.26 -9.43
CA THR A 627 24.14 17.76 -10.77
C THR A 627 25.50 17.05 -10.74
N SER A 628 26.51 17.64 -10.09
CA SER A 628 27.83 17.01 -9.92
C SER A 628 27.77 15.72 -9.08
N ALA A 629 26.93 15.67 -8.04
CA ALA A 629 26.75 14.49 -7.20
C ALA A 629 26.13 13.33 -8.01
N ILE A 630 25.09 13.62 -8.81
CA ILE A 630 24.46 12.64 -9.71
C ILE A 630 25.45 12.15 -10.78
N GLU A 631 26.31 13.02 -11.30
CA GLU A 631 27.32 12.64 -12.29
C GLU A 631 28.43 11.77 -11.69
N ASN A 632 28.87 12.09 -10.46
CA ASN A 632 29.79 11.25 -9.69
C ASN A 632 29.17 9.88 -9.32
N GLU A 633 27.89 9.83 -8.95
CA GLU A 633 27.17 8.58 -8.64
C GLU A 633 27.02 7.68 -9.89
N LYS A 634 26.71 8.27 -11.06
CA LYS A 634 26.73 7.56 -12.35
C LYS A 634 28.10 6.98 -12.66
N LEU A 635 29.18 7.73 -12.39
CA LEU A 635 30.55 7.28 -12.62
C LEU A 635 30.95 6.15 -11.65
N LEU A 636 30.53 6.23 -10.38
CA LEU A 636 30.69 5.16 -9.40
C LEU A 636 29.97 3.88 -9.84
N HIS A 637 28.70 3.98 -10.26
CA HIS A 637 27.94 2.83 -10.75
C HIS A 637 28.52 2.23 -12.04
N LEU A 638 29.06 3.06 -12.94
CA LEU A 638 29.77 2.56 -14.13
C LEU A 638 31.01 1.76 -13.74
N GLU A 639 31.77 2.20 -12.73
CA GLU A 639 32.96 1.47 -12.26
C GLU A 639 32.58 0.18 -11.51
N GLN A 640 31.51 0.21 -10.70
CA GLN A 640 30.91 -1.00 -10.10
C GLN A 640 30.48 -2.01 -11.16
N HIS A 641 29.89 -1.56 -12.27
CA HIS A 641 29.50 -2.45 -13.37
C HIS A 641 30.71 -3.13 -14.01
N LYS A 642 31.78 -2.38 -14.31
CA LYS A 642 33.04 -2.95 -14.84
C LYS A 642 33.69 -3.94 -13.88
N GLU A 643 33.59 -3.69 -12.57
CA GLU A 643 34.14 -4.60 -11.57
C GLU A 643 33.32 -5.90 -11.46
N MET A 644 31.99 -5.82 -11.51
CA MET A 644 31.15 -7.01 -11.63
C MET A 644 31.40 -7.78 -12.94
N GLU A 645 31.62 -7.09 -14.05
CA GLU A 645 31.99 -7.67 -15.34
C GLU A 645 33.32 -8.44 -15.25
N ARG A 646 34.36 -7.85 -14.61
CA ARG A 646 35.62 -8.56 -14.31
C ARG A 646 35.45 -9.77 -13.42
N GLN A 647 34.55 -9.72 -12.43
CA GLN A 647 34.27 -10.86 -11.56
C GLN A 647 33.56 -11.99 -12.33
N ILE A 648 32.68 -11.64 -13.26
CA ILE A 648 32.05 -12.61 -14.19
C ILE A 648 33.11 -13.24 -15.09
N ASP A 649 34.01 -12.47 -15.71
CA ASP A 649 35.10 -12.99 -16.55
C ASP A 649 36.04 -13.93 -15.75
N LEU A 650 36.35 -13.58 -14.50
CA LEU A 650 37.15 -14.42 -13.60
C LEU A 650 36.44 -15.74 -13.26
N LEU A 651 35.13 -15.71 -13.01
CA LEU A 651 34.35 -16.91 -12.74
C LEU A 651 34.19 -17.79 -14.00
N GLN A 652 34.05 -17.19 -15.18
CA GLN A 652 34.01 -17.91 -16.46
C GLN A 652 35.33 -18.63 -16.74
N THR A 653 36.47 -17.94 -16.61
CA THR A 653 37.80 -18.55 -16.79
C THR A 653 38.10 -19.64 -15.74
N GLN A 654 37.63 -19.49 -14.51
CA GLN A 654 37.66 -20.57 -13.50
C GLN A 654 36.81 -21.77 -13.92
N LEU A 655 35.58 -21.55 -14.42
CA LEU A 655 34.72 -22.62 -14.91
C LEU A 655 35.35 -23.38 -16.08
N GLU A 656 35.96 -22.65 -17.03
CA GLU A 656 36.67 -23.24 -18.18
C GLU A 656 37.86 -24.10 -17.75
N THR A 657 38.68 -23.62 -16.80
CA THR A 657 39.79 -24.44 -16.26
C THR A 657 39.30 -25.68 -15.53
N MET A 658 38.20 -25.60 -14.76
CA MET A 658 37.59 -26.78 -14.12
C MET A 658 37.02 -27.77 -15.15
N HIS A 659 36.39 -27.27 -16.21
CA HIS A 659 35.90 -28.12 -17.30
C HIS A 659 37.04 -28.80 -18.05
N GLN A 660 38.14 -28.09 -18.31
CA GLN A 660 39.34 -28.66 -18.93
C GLN A 660 40.01 -29.73 -18.05
N GLN A 661 40.01 -29.56 -16.72
CA GLN A 661 40.46 -30.59 -15.77
C GLN A 661 39.55 -31.82 -15.78
N TYR A 662 38.22 -31.63 -15.83
CA TYR A 662 37.27 -32.74 -15.95
C TYR A 662 37.51 -33.55 -17.22
N ILE A 663 37.67 -32.88 -18.38
CA ILE A 663 38.00 -33.53 -19.67
C ILE A 663 39.29 -34.36 -19.56
N GLU A 664 40.30 -33.87 -18.86
CA GLU A 664 41.56 -34.61 -18.69
C GLU A 664 41.41 -35.81 -17.75
N GLN A 665 40.62 -35.68 -16.67
CA GLN A 665 40.27 -36.81 -15.81
C GLN A 665 39.48 -37.89 -16.56
N GLU A 666 38.55 -37.50 -17.43
CA GLU A 666 37.76 -38.43 -18.26
C GLU A 666 38.64 -39.21 -19.25
N LYS A 667 39.67 -38.58 -19.85
CA LYS A 667 40.69 -39.28 -20.64
C LYS A 667 41.49 -40.26 -19.79
N ILE A 668 41.95 -39.87 -18.60
CA ILE A 668 42.70 -40.74 -17.69
C ILE A 668 41.85 -41.96 -17.29
N ILE A 669 40.57 -41.76 -16.97
CA ILE A 669 39.63 -42.85 -16.67
C ILE A 669 39.47 -43.78 -17.87
N SER A 670 39.33 -43.23 -19.08
CA SER A 670 39.23 -44.02 -20.32
C SER A 670 40.47 -44.89 -20.56
N VAL A 671 41.67 -44.34 -20.32
CA VAL A 671 42.95 -45.09 -20.42
C VAL A 671 43.03 -46.20 -19.35
N LEU A 672 42.66 -45.90 -18.10
CA LEU A 672 42.66 -46.89 -17.02
C LEU A 672 41.64 -48.00 -17.24
N GLN A 673 40.46 -47.70 -17.78
CA GLN A 673 39.46 -48.71 -18.18
C GLN A 673 40.03 -49.64 -19.26
N GLN A 674 40.73 -49.09 -20.26
CA GLN A 674 41.38 -49.90 -21.29
C GLN A 674 42.51 -50.78 -20.72
N GLU A 675 43.29 -50.27 -19.76
CA GLU A 675 44.33 -51.05 -19.07
C GLU A 675 43.73 -52.18 -18.21
N VAL A 676 42.59 -51.94 -17.54
CA VAL A 676 41.84 -52.96 -16.79
C VAL A 676 41.36 -54.07 -17.73
N ILE A 677 40.80 -53.74 -18.90
CA ILE A 677 40.37 -54.73 -19.89
C ILE A 677 41.55 -55.57 -20.39
N GLN A 678 42.71 -54.93 -20.67
CA GLN A 678 43.93 -55.65 -21.09
C GLN A 678 44.45 -56.59 -19.99
N LYS A 679 44.44 -56.16 -18.72
CA LYS A 679 44.83 -57.01 -17.59
C LYS A 679 43.85 -58.15 -17.35
N GLN A 680 42.55 -57.91 -17.50
CA GLN A 680 41.51 -58.92 -17.38
C GLN A 680 41.72 -60.05 -18.42
N HIS A 681 41.93 -59.72 -19.69
CA HIS A 681 42.27 -60.71 -20.72
C HIS A 681 43.60 -61.45 -20.46
N HIS A 682 44.58 -60.80 -19.83
CA HIS A 682 45.82 -61.47 -19.43
C HIS A 682 45.59 -62.48 -18.30
N ILE A 683 44.74 -62.15 -17.31
CA ILE A 683 44.34 -63.06 -16.23
C ILE A 683 43.58 -64.26 -16.81
N GLU A 684 42.60 -64.03 -17.69
CA GLU A 684 41.84 -65.09 -18.39
C GLU A 684 42.78 -66.08 -19.10
N SER A 685 43.77 -65.58 -19.82
CA SER A 685 44.78 -66.43 -20.49
C SER A 685 45.69 -67.19 -19.51
N LEU A 686 46.01 -66.62 -18.34
CA LEU A 686 46.76 -67.32 -17.29
C LEU A 686 45.91 -68.39 -16.60
N ASP A 687 44.62 -68.15 -16.39
CA ASP A 687 43.69 -69.13 -15.83
C ASP A 687 43.50 -70.33 -16.78
N GLU A 688 43.39 -70.10 -18.10
CA GLU A 688 43.40 -71.17 -19.11
C GLU A 688 44.66 -72.04 -19.02
N LEU A 689 45.85 -71.41 -18.88
CA LEU A 689 47.12 -72.13 -18.70
C LEU A 689 47.20 -72.88 -17.36
N LEU A 690 46.64 -72.33 -16.28
CA LEU A 690 46.57 -72.98 -14.97
C LEU A 690 45.62 -74.18 -14.97
N ILE A 691 44.51 -74.11 -15.73
CA ILE A 691 43.60 -75.25 -15.95
C ILE A 691 44.33 -76.35 -16.72
N GLY A 692 44.99 -76.05 -17.83
CA GLY A 692 45.78 -77.03 -18.59
C GLY A 692 46.88 -77.71 -17.76
N ASN A 693 47.63 -76.93 -16.96
CA ASN A 693 48.64 -77.48 -16.04
C ASN A 693 48.03 -78.37 -14.95
N ARG A 694 46.82 -78.05 -14.45
CA ARG A 694 46.10 -78.87 -13.48
C ARG A 694 45.71 -80.21 -14.08
N GLU A 695 45.19 -80.22 -15.30
CA GLU A 695 44.84 -81.44 -16.03
C GLU A 695 46.08 -82.31 -16.31
N GLU A 696 47.23 -81.71 -16.64
CA GLU A 696 48.48 -82.47 -16.80
C GLU A 696 48.95 -83.08 -15.47
N MET A 697 48.88 -82.34 -14.36
CA MET A 697 49.24 -82.82 -13.02
C MET A 697 48.34 -83.96 -12.55
N GLU A 698 47.03 -83.90 -12.82
CA GLU A 698 46.07 -84.98 -12.56
C GLU A 698 46.49 -86.26 -13.32
N ASN A 699 46.80 -86.13 -14.61
CA ASN A 699 47.31 -87.22 -15.44
C ASN A 699 48.64 -87.80 -14.95
N GLN A 700 49.52 -86.98 -14.35
CA GLN A 700 50.74 -87.47 -13.70
C GLN A 700 50.46 -88.20 -12.37
N ASN A 701 49.50 -87.74 -11.58
CA ASN A 701 49.11 -88.42 -10.34
C ASN A 701 48.50 -89.80 -10.61
N ILE A 702 47.64 -89.94 -11.63
CA ILE A 702 47.13 -91.24 -12.07
C ILE A 702 48.26 -92.22 -12.41
N LYS A 703 49.35 -91.75 -13.05
CA LYS A 703 50.55 -92.58 -13.32
C LYS A 703 51.34 -92.91 -12.05
N LYS A 704 51.44 -91.99 -11.08
CA LYS A 704 52.08 -92.23 -9.78
C LYS A 704 51.31 -93.24 -8.95
N ASP A 705 49.98 -93.20 -8.93
CA ASP A 705 49.13 -94.16 -8.22
C ASP A 705 49.24 -95.58 -8.80
N GLN A 706 49.38 -95.71 -10.12
CA GLN A 706 49.72 -96.99 -10.76
C GLN A 706 51.09 -97.51 -10.31
N GLY A 707 52.08 -96.62 -10.14
CA GLY A 707 53.39 -96.94 -9.57
C GLY A 707 53.34 -97.30 -8.08
N LEU A 708 52.53 -96.62 -7.28
CA LEU A 708 52.36 -96.91 -5.85
C LEU A 708 51.74 -98.29 -5.62
N LYS A 709 50.73 -98.69 -6.41
CA LYS A 709 50.16 -100.05 -6.36
C LYS A 709 51.19 -101.15 -6.68
N MET A 710 52.17 -100.85 -7.53
CA MET A 710 53.32 -101.74 -7.80
C MET A 710 54.34 -101.79 -6.65
N LEU A 711 54.45 -100.73 -5.84
CA LEU A 711 55.32 -100.70 -4.67
C LEU A 711 54.64 -101.32 -3.43
N GLU A 712 53.32 -101.18 -3.29
CA GLU A 712 52.55 -101.86 -2.23
C GLU A 712 52.68 -103.39 -2.34
N SER A 713 52.60 -103.96 -3.53
CA SER A 713 52.78 -105.41 -3.72
C SER A 713 54.18 -105.86 -3.29
N GLN A 714 55.24 -105.12 -3.65
CA GLN A 714 56.61 -105.37 -3.16
C GLN A 714 56.75 -105.20 -1.64
N LEU A 715 56.08 -104.21 -1.04
CA LEU A 715 56.11 -103.98 0.41
C LEU A 715 55.46 -105.13 1.18
N THR A 716 54.40 -105.77 0.65
CA THR A 716 53.84 -106.98 1.28
C THR A 716 54.83 -108.15 1.30
N GLU A 717 55.70 -108.24 0.31
CA GLU A 717 56.75 -109.27 0.19
C GLU A 717 57.88 -109.04 1.21
N GLU A 718 58.35 -107.80 1.37
CA GLU A 718 59.33 -107.43 2.40
C GLU A 718 58.79 -107.57 3.84
N LYS A 719 57.49 -107.30 4.05
CA LYS A 719 56.85 -107.43 5.37
C LYS A 719 56.85 -108.87 5.91
N ILE A 720 56.98 -109.88 5.03
CA ILE A 720 57.18 -111.28 5.41
C ILE A 720 58.59 -111.51 5.96
N LYS A 721 59.61 -110.83 5.42
CA LYS A 721 61.02 -110.93 5.85
C LYS A 721 61.24 -110.28 7.22
N VAL A 722 60.60 -109.14 7.49
CA VAL A 722 60.75 -108.42 8.78
C VAL A 722 60.35 -109.28 9.99
N ARG A 723 59.31 -110.11 9.89
CA ARG A 723 58.91 -111.05 10.96
C ARG A 723 60.02 -112.04 11.36
N GLN A 724 60.97 -112.32 10.47
CA GLN A 724 62.10 -113.20 10.75
C GLN A 724 63.19 -112.49 11.58
N LEU A 725 63.29 -111.16 11.48
CA LEU A 725 64.25 -110.34 12.24
C LEU A 725 63.75 -110.02 13.66
N GLU A 726 62.44 -109.86 13.86
CA GLU A 726 61.85 -109.61 15.20
C GLU A 726 62.16 -110.74 16.20
N SER A 727 62.32 -111.98 15.72
CA SER A 727 62.75 -113.13 16.55
C SER A 727 64.18 -113.02 17.07
N ALA A 728 65.08 -112.28 16.40
CA ALA A 728 66.46 -112.09 16.84
C ALA A 728 66.59 -110.98 17.91
N LEU A 729 65.71 -109.97 17.84
CA LEU A 729 65.72 -108.82 18.76
C LEU A 729 65.34 -109.19 20.20
N ASN A 730 64.57 -110.26 20.43
CA ASN A 730 64.22 -110.69 21.79
C ASN A 730 65.40 -111.26 22.58
N VAL A 731 66.39 -111.89 21.93
CA VAL A 731 67.60 -112.40 22.60
C VAL A 731 68.44 -111.26 23.16
N CYS A 732 68.47 -110.11 22.47
CA CYS A 732 69.20 -108.92 22.92
C CYS A 732 68.56 -108.23 24.15
N LYS A 733 67.33 -108.58 24.55
CA LYS A 733 66.67 -107.97 25.72
C LYS A 733 67.09 -108.58 27.06
N GLU A 734 67.62 -109.80 27.07
CA GLU A 734 68.02 -110.48 28.31
C GLU A 734 69.38 -109.96 28.83
N GLU A 735 70.31 -109.57 27.95
CA GLU A 735 71.59 -108.94 28.38
C GLU A 735 71.41 -107.55 29.02
N VAL A 736 70.39 -106.80 28.59
CA VAL A 736 70.10 -105.44 29.12
C VAL A 736 69.64 -105.49 30.59
N ALA A 737 69.05 -106.60 31.04
CA ALA A 737 68.56 -106.74 32.41
C ALA A 737 69.68 -106.80 33.47
N LEU A 738 70.88 -107.28 33.12
CA LEU A 738 72.02 -107.34 34.04
C LEU A 738 72.66 -105.96 34.28
N TYR A 739 72.81 -105.14 33.23
CA TYR A 739 73.37 -103.78 33.34
C TYR A 739 72.46 -102.80 34.12
N LEU A 740 71.14 -103.04 34.14
CA LEU A 740 70.18 -102.25 34.92
C LEU A 740 70.40 -102.33 36.44
N SER A 741 71.06 -103.40 36.94
CA SER A 741 71.35 -103.57 38.38
C SER A 741 72.46 -102.64 38.90
N GLN A 742 73.32 -102.12 38.02
CA GLN A 742 74.47 -101.28 38.38
C GLN A 742 74.21 -99.77 38.19
N SER A 743 73.18 -99.40 37.42
CA SER A 743 72.83 -98.00 37.15
C SER A 743 72.16 -97.28 38.34
N GLN A 744 71.64 -98.03 39.31
CA GLN A 744 70.92 -97.47 40.48
C GLN A 744 71.83 -96.61 41.40
N GLU A 745 73.14 -96.88 41.45
CA GLU A 745 74.10 -96.03 42.19
C GLU A 745 74.37 -94.68 41.50
N ASN A 746 74.30 -94.62 40.16
CA ASN A 746 74.51 -93.36 39.42
C ASN A 746 73.34 -92.37 39.57
N LYS A 747 72.21 -92.78 40.16
CA LYS A 747 71.07 -91.92 40.49
C LYS A 747 71.43 -90.81 41.49
N GLN A 748 72.49 -90.99 42.30
CA GLN A 748 72.96 -90.00 43.27
C GLN A 748 73.78 -88.86 42.63
N MET A 749 74.35 -89.06 41.42
CA MET A 749 75.33 -88.12 40.84
C MET A 749 74.71 -87.02 39.96
N PHE A 750 73.52 -87.23 39.40
CA PHE A 750 72.79 -86.19 38.63
C PHE A 750 72.21 -85.08 39.52
N GLU A 751 72.29 -85.23 40.84
CA GLU A 751 72.13 -84.14 41.81
C GLU A 751 73.14 -82.98 41.57
N ASN A 752 74.24 -83.24 40.83
CA ASN A 752 75.20 -82.22 40.39
C ASN A 752 74.84 -81.50 39.07
N HIS A 753 73.93 -82.02 38.23
CA HIS A 753 73.66 -81.46 36.90
C HIS A 753 72.85 -80.14 36.91
N LEU A 754 72.32 -79.72 38.06
CA LEU A 754 71.71 -78.39 38.19
C LEU A 754 72.72 -77.24 37.96
N LYS A 755 74.02 -77.54 38.01
CA LYS A 755 75.12 -76.59 37.89
C LYS A 755 75.41 -76.13 36.45
N GLU A 756 75.02 -76.91 35.44
CA GLU A 756 75.19 -76.57 34.02
C GLU A 756 74.40 -75.30 33.61
N ARG A 757 73.37 -74.94 34.37
CA ARG A 757 72.61 -73.69 34.16
C ARG A 757 73.40 -72.41 34.46
N SER A 758 74.65 -72.52 34.93
CA SER A 758 75.51 -71.37 35.21
C SER A 758 76.39 -70.95 34.02
N GLU A 759 76.52 -71.77 32.97
CA GLU A 759 77.41 -71.47 31.83
C GLU A 759 76.71 -70.67 30.71
N GLU A 760 75.38 -70.68 30.62
CA GLU A 760 74.60 -69.78 29.74
C GLU A 760 74.87 -68.29 30.03
N LEU A 761 75.22 -67.94 31.28
CA LEU A 761 75.59 -66.56 31.66
C LEU A 761 76.85 -66.06 30.92
N HIS A 762 77.74 -66.95 30.48
CA HIS A 762 79.03 -66.59 29.91
C HIS A 762 78.95 -66.12 28.44
N TYR A 763 77.84 -66.38 27.73
CA TYR A 763 77.69 -65.92 26.34
C TYR A 763 77.11 -64.49 26.25
N LEU A 764 76.08 -64.18 27.05
CA LEU A 764 75.55 -62.81 27.19
C LEU A 764 76.60 -61.81 27.67
N GLN A 765 77.61 -62.27 28.40
CA GLN A 765 78.75 -61.47 28.87
C GLN A 765 79.64 -60.92 27.73
N LYS A 766 79.61 -61.49 26.52
CA LYS A 766 80.33 -60.94 25.35
C LYS A 766 79.63 -59.75 24.70
N GLU A 767 78.30 -59.70 24.70
CA GLU A 767 77.54 -58.63 24.03
C GLU A 767 77.52 -57.33 24.87
N ILE A 768 77.47 -57.48 26.21
CA ILE A 768 77.68 -56.37 27.16
C ILE A 768 79.02 -55.65 26.90
N LYS A 769 80.05 -56.38 26.46
CA LYS A 769 81.39 -55.84 26.20
C LYS A 769 81.44 -54.86 25.03
N ILE A 770 80.52 -54.96 24.06
CA ILE A 770 80.40 -54.02 22.93
C ILE A 770 79.65 -52.74 23.37
N LYS A 771 78.60 -52.88 24.20
CA LYS A 771 77.90 -51.72 24.78
C LYS A 771 78.76 -50.93 25.78
N GLY A 772 79.76 -51.57 26.40
CA GLY A 772 80.73 -50.91 27.29
C GLY A 772 81.55 -49.81 26.61
N GLN A 773 81.96 -50.00 25.35
CA GLN A 773 82.80 -49.02 24.64
C GLN A 773 82.06 -47.70 24.41
N ASN A 774 80.79 -47.74 23.97
CA ASN A 774 79.98 -46.52 23.78
C ASN A 774 79.66 -45.76 25.08
N ILE A 775 79.73 -46.43 26.25
CA ILE A 775 79.55 -45.78 27.55
C ILE A 775 80.85 -45.10 28.00
N GLN A 776 82.01 -45.65 27.64
CA GLN A 776 83.31 -45.07 27.98
C GLN A 776 83.52 -43.72 27.27
N ASP A 777 83.24 -43.65 25.97
CA ASP A 777 83.36 -42.41 25.18
C ASP A 777 82.41 -41.30 25.70
N MET A 778 81.23 -41.68 26.23
CA MET A 778 80.29 -40.75 26.89
C MET A 778 80.77 -40.29 28.28
N SER A 779 81.60 -41.09 28.97
CA SER A 779 82.12 -40.74 30.30
C SER A 779 83.23 -39.67 30.22
N GLU A 780 84.05 -39.70 29.18
CA GLU A 780 85.16 -38.76 28.97
C GLU A 780 84.65 -37.33 28.71
N GLN A 781 83.53 -37.16 27.99
CA GLN A 781 82.90 -35.85 27.82
C GLN A 781 82.31 -35.28 29.13
N ASN A 782 81.87 -36.13 30.05
CA ASN A 782 81.22 -35.70 31.30
C ASN A 782 82.25 -35.20 32.34
N ILE A 783 83.45 -35.79 32.36
CA ILE A 783 84.57 -35.37 33.22
C ILE A 783 85.02 -33.93 32.89
N LEU A 784 85.04 -33.56 31.61
CA LEU A 784 85.47 -32.22 31.16
C LEU A 784 84.53 -31.10 31.66
N LEU A 785 83.22 -31.38 31.74
CA LEU A 785 82.23 -30.46 32.32
C LEU A 785 82.40 -30.31 33.85
N GLN A 786 82.69 -31.39 34.59
CA GLN A 786 82.88 -31.31 36.04
C GLN A 786 84.11 -30.47 36.44
N GLN A 787 85.20 -30.54 35.68
CA GLN A 787 86.40 -29.74 35.97
C GLN A 787 86.17 -28.22 35.83
N THR A 788 85.32 -27.82 34.90
CA THR A 788 85.02 -26.39 34.65
C THR A 788 84.20 -25.76 35.79
N LEU A 789 83.28 -26.53 36.39
CA LEU A 789 82.43 -26.05 37.48
C LEU A 789 83.23 -25.80 38.78
N HIS A 790 84.19 -26.66 39.10
CA HIS A 790 84.96 -26.58 40.35
C HIS A 790 85.81 -25.30 40.44
N HIS A 791 86.37 -24.84 39.31
CA HIS A 791 87.24 -23.66 39.26
C HIS A 791 86.52 -22.35 39.64
N GLN A 792 85.26 -22.18 39.24
CA GLN A 792 84.49 -20.96 39.54
C GLN A 792 84.12 -20.82 41.03
N GLN A 793 84.01 -21.93 41.75
CA GLN A 793 83.61 -21.93 43.15
C GLN A 793 84.71 -21.46 44.12
N GLN A 794 85.99 -21.57 43.72
CA GLN A 794 87.13 -21.24 44.57
C GLN A 794 87.41 -19.73 44.62
N MET A 795 87.16 -18.99 43.54
CA MET A 795 87.38 -17.53 43.47
C MET A 795 86.46 -16.74 44.42
N LEU A 796 85.22 -17.20 44.61
CA LEU A 796 84.21 -16.48 45.39
C LEU A 796 84.53 -16.40 46.89
N GLN A 797 85.31 -17.35 47.43
CA GLN A 797 85.66 -17.39 48.85
C GLN A 797 86.74 -16.36 49.26
N GLN A 798 87.59 -15.89 48.32
CA GLN A 798 88.69 -14.99 48.66
C GLN A 798 88.25 -13.53 48.87
N GLU A 799 87.32 -13.01 48.06
CA GLU A 799 86.86 -11.61 48.20
C GLU A 799 86.09 -11.35 49.51
N THR A 800 85.40 -12.35 50.06
CA THR A 800 84.63 -12.19 51.31
C THR A 800 85.51 -11.83 52.51
N ILE A 801 86.76 -12.32 52.55
CA ILE A 801 87.67 -12.09 53.68
C ILE A 801 88.21 -10.65 53.69
N ARG A 802 88.48 -10.07 52.51
CA ARG A 802 89.18 -8.77 52.38
C ARG A 802 88.37 -7.57 52.86
N ASN A 803 87.04 -7.62 52.78
CA ASN A 803 86.19 -6.48 53.16
C ASN A 803 86.13 -6.23 54.67
N GLY A 804 86.31 -7.25 55.51
CA GLY A 804 86.16 -7.11 56.97
C GLY A 804 87.26 -6.28 57.66
N GLU A 805 88.47 -6.22 57.08
CA GLU A 805 89.64 -5.59 57.74
C GLU A 805 89.69 -4.06 57.60
N LEU A 806 88.90 -3.49 56.67
CA LEU A 806 88.95 -2.05 56.36
C LEU A 806 88.09 -1.19 57.31
N GLU A 807 87.00 -1.74 57.86
CA GLU A 807 86.02 -0.95 58.64
C GLU A 807 86.55 -0.55 60.04
N ASP A 808 87.29 -1.44 60.72
CA ASP A 808 87.77 -1.26 62.10
C ASP A 808 88.77 -0.10 62.29
N ASN A 809 89.48 0.28 61.22
CA ASN A 809 90.57 1.26 61.31
C ASN A 809 90.06 2.72 61.33
N GLN A 810 88.87 2.99 60.81
CA GLN A 810 88.36 4.35 60.65
C GLN A 810 87.95 5.01 61.98
N ILE A 811 87.39 4.22 62.91
CA ILE A 811 86.76 4.71 64.15
C ILE A 811 87.76 5.35 65.16
N LYS A 812 89.06 5.00 65.09
CA LYS A 812 90.04 5.39 66.13
C LYS A 812 90.59 6.80 65.97
N LEU A 813 90.67 7.34 64.75
CA LEU A 813 91.30 8.62 64.45
C LEU A 813 90.50 9.84 64.92
N GLU A 814 89.18 9.74 64.98
CA GLU A 814 88.27 10.87 65.20
C GLU A 814 88.36 11.46 66.63
N LYS A 815 88.81 10.68 67.61
CA LYS A 815 88.63 11.02 69.03
C LYS A 815 89.69 11.97 69.63
N GLN A 816 90.88 12.06 69.04
CA GLN A 816 92.00 12.82 69.65
C GLN A 816 92.00 14.31 69.32
N VAL A 817 91.50 14.69 68.14
CA VAL A 817 91.45 16.08 67.67
C VAL A 817 90.65 16.99 68.62
N SER A 818 89.63 16.44 69.28
CA SER A 818 88.61 17.14 70.08
C SER A 818 89.10 17.93 71.32
N ASN A 819 90.31 17.73 71.83
CA ASN A 819 90.71 18.24 73.15
C ASN A 819 91.56 19.51 73.13
N LEU A 820 92.51 19.64 72.21
CA LEU A 820 93.45 20.78 72.18
C LEU A 820 92.77 22.10 71.77
N GLU A 821 91.60 21.99 71.15
CA GLU A 821 90.77 23.11 70.69
C GLU A 821 90.29 24.03 71.84
N LYS A 822 90.26 23.54 73.09
CA LYS A 822 89.58 24.21 74.21
C LYS A 822 90.32 25.37 74.89
N GLU A 823 91.65 25.40 74.92
CA GLU A 823 92.37 26.38 75.77
C GLU A 823 92.72 27.68 75.04
N LEU A 824 93.03 27.61 73.74
CA LEU A 824 93.24 28.79 72.88
C LEU A 824 92.00 29.71 72.85
N GLN A 825 90.82 29.15 73.10
CA GLN A 825 89.54 29.84 73.22
C GLN A 825 89.49 30.87 74.36
N LYS A 826 90.32 30.75 75.40
CA LYS A 826 90.12 31.51 76.65
C LYS A 826 90.74 32.91 76.66
N GLN A 827 91.97 33.06 76.17
CA GLN A 827 92.63 34.38 76.09
C GLN A 827 91.99 35.29 75.03
N LYS A 828 91.46 34.68 73.96
CA LYS A 828 90.67 35.32 72.92
C LYS A 828 89.53 36.17 73.53
N ALA A 829 88.87 35.66 74.57
CA ALA A 829 87.67 36.25 75.18
C ALA A 829 87.85 37.66 75.78
N CYS A 830 88.99 37.98 76.41
CA CYS A 830 89.15 39.28 77.09
C CYS A 830 89.47 40.44 76.13
N ALA A 831 90.26 40.18 75.09
CA ALA A 831 90.44 41.12 73.99
C ALA A 831 89.15 41.25 73.17
N GLU A 832 88.47 40.13 72.91
CA GLU A 832 87.11 40.13 72.35
C GLU A 832 86.12 40.95 73.19
N ASP A 833 86.26 41.13 74.51
CA ASP A 833 85.25 41.87 75.30
C ASP A 833 85.33 43.41 75.14
N LYS A 834 86.54 43.98 75.10
CA LYS A 834 86.70 45.43 74.80
C LYS A 834 86.44 45.72 73.33
N LEU A 835 86.87 44.81 72.45
CA LEU A 835 86.53 44.84 71.04
C LEU A 835 85.01 44.74 70.87
N ARG A 836 84.34 43.75 71.51
CA ARG A 836 82.88 43.60 71.57
C ARG A 836 82.20 44.88 71.97
N ASN A 837 82.63 45.61 72.99
CA ASN A 837 81.87 46.78 73.44
C ASN A 837 81.91 47.95 72.42
N VAL A 838 82.98 48.08 71.65
CA VAL A 838 83.09 49.07 70.55
C VAL A 838 82.46 48.55 69.27
N GLU A 839 82.75 47.30 68.89
CA GLU A 839 82.08 46.59 67.80
C GLU A 839 80.58 46.53 68.02
N GLU A 840 80.08 46.40 69.24
CA GLU A 840 78.66 46.35 69.55
C GLU A 840 78.00 47.71 69.37
N LYS A 841 78.63 48.81 69.78
CA LYS A 841 78.13 50.15 69.49
C LYS A 841 78.16 50.46 67.99
N LEU A 842 79.24 50.08 67.32
CA LEU A 842 79.36 50.24 65.86
C LEU A 842 78.37 49.34 65.10
N ARG A 843 78.19 48.10 65.54
CA ARG A 843 77.26 47.10 65.01
C ARG A 843 75.82 47.47 65.31
N LEU A 844 75.51 48.09 66.43
CA LEU A 844 74.17 48.62 66.72
C LEU A 844 73.85 49.78 65.77
N ALA A 845 74.76 50.74 65.59
CA ALA A 845 74.58 51.82 64.62
C ALA A 845 74.53 51.32 63.16
N ALA A 846 75.39 50.36 62.80
CA ALA A 846 75.40 49.75 61.48
C ALA A 846 74.14 48.87 61.25
N HIS A 847 73.70 48.13 62.26
CA HIS A 847 72.45 47.36 62.23
C HIS A 847 71.23 48.26 62.15
N GLU A 848 71.21 49.41 62.83
CA GLU A 848 70.12 50.38 62.71
C GLU A 848 70.12 51.02 61.30
N ALA A 849 71.28 51.37 60.77
CA ALA A 849 71.42 51.85 59.39
C ALA A 849 71.02 50.77 58.37
N ASP A 850 71.43 49.51 58.55
CA ASP A 850 71.06 48.39 57.68
C ASP A 850 69.60 47.96 57.85
N LEU A 851 69.01 48.09 59.05
CA LEU A 851 67.59 47.86 59.27
C LEU A 851 66.76 48.94 58.56
N ASN A 852 67.19 50.19 58.61
CA ASN A 852 66.55 51.28 57.88
C ASN A 852 66.76 51.15 56.37
N ARG A 853 67.94 50.73 55.91
CA ARG A 853 68.21 50.38 54.50
C ARG A 853 67.32 49.23 54.04
N LYS A 854 67.26 48.12 54.79
CA LYS A 854 66.38 46.97 54.51
C LYS A 854 64.91 47.38 54.48
N LYS A 855 64.43 48.18 55.43
CA LYS A 855 63.07 48.74 55.38
C LYS A 855 62.82 49.57 54.11
N VAL A 856 63.79 50.39 53.70
CA VAL A 856 63.70 51.16 52.44
C VAL A 856 63.74 50.24 51.22
N ASP A 857 64.56 49.18 51.21
CA ASP A 857 64.64 48.21 50.11
C ASP A 857 63.40 47.33 50.03
N GLU A 858 62.86 46.90 51.18
CA GLU A 858 61.58 46.20 51.33
C GLU A 858 60.43 47.09 50.82
N LEU A 859 60.31 48.33 51.29
CA LEU A 859 59.32 49.30 50.80
C LEU A 859 59.49 49.58 49.29
N ASN A 860 60.71 49.70 48.79
CA ASN A 860 60.95 49.84 47.35
C ASN A 860 60.59 48.56 46.58
N SER A 861 60.77 47.38 47.18
CA SER A 861 60.38 46.11 46.58
C SER A 861 58.85 45.96 46.54
N THR A 862 58.12 46.33 47.61
CA THR A 862 56.66 46.30 47.62
C THR A 862 56.06 47.37 46.71
N ILE A 863 56.66 48.56 46.63
CA ILE A 863 56.26 49.58 45.65
C ILE A 863 56.49 49.10 44.21
N ARG A 864 57.59 48.39 43.92
CA ARG A 864 57.83 47.77 42.60
C ARG A 864 56.84 46.64 42.30
N GLN A 865 56.56 45.79 43.29
CA GLN A 865 55.61 44.70 43.19
C GLN A 865 54.18 45.21 42.95
N MET A 866 53.71 46.17 43.76
CA MET A 866 52.40 46.84 43.58
C MET A 866 52.29 47.56 42.22
N LYS A 867 53.39 48.10 41.67
CA LYS A 867 53.38 48.68 40.31
C LYS A 867 53.25 47.60 39.23
N LEU A 868 53.89 46.45 39.40
CA LEU A 868 53.78 45.32 38.48
C LEU A 868 52.36 44.72 38.55
N GLU A 869 51.83 44.52 39.76
CA GLU A 869 50.46 44.07 39.99
C GLU A 869 49.43 45.06 39.44
N MET A 870 49.58 46.37 39.65
CA MET A 870 48.70 47.35 39.01
C MET A 870 48.80 47.34 37.48
N ALA A 871 49.99 47.13 36.90
CA ALA A 871 50.15 47.00 35.45
C ALA A 871 49.50 45.71 34.93
N GLN A 872 49.61 44.60 35.67
CA GLN A 872 48.96 43.33 35.37
C GLN A 872 47.42 43.45 35.48
N CYS A 873 46.88 43.95 36.59
CA CYS A 873 45.45 44.19 36.75
C CYS A 873 44.91 45.18 35.71
N LYS A 874 45.70 46.17 35.27
CA LYS A 874 45.33 47.05 34.15
C LYS A 874 45.26 46.30 32.83
N ASN A 875 46.23 45.44 32.54
CA ASN A 875 46.21 44.61 31.33
C ASN A 875 45.03 43.62 31.34
N GLU A 876 44.80 42.95 32.47
CA GLU A 876 43.65 42.07 32.70
C GLU A 876 42.33 42.83 32.56
N LEU A 877 42.21 44.04 33.11
CA LEU A 877 41.05 44.91 32.93
C LEU A 877 40.83 45.25 31.45
N THR A 878 41.86 45.66 30.70
CA THR A 878 41.71 45.90 29.25
C THR A 878 41.38 44.63 28.46
N GLY A 879 41.77 43.45 28.96
CA GLY A 879 41.37 42.16 28.42
C GLY A 879 39.89 41.86 28.69
N MET A 880 39.42 42.09 29.91
CA MET A 880 38.02 41.96 30.30
C MET A 880 37.13 42.99 29.59
N GLU A 881 37.60 44.22 29.38
CA GLU A 881 36.89 45.25 28.59
C GLU A 881 36.74 44.81 27.14
N LYS A 882 37.81 44.31 26.50
CA LYS A 882 37.73 43.74 25.14
C LYS A 882 36.78 42.54 25.07
N ALA A 883 36.83 41.64 26.05
CA ALA A 883 35.90 40.51 26.13
C ALA A 883 34.46 40.97 26.34
N ALA A 884 34.20 42.00 27.15
CA ALA A 884 32.88 42.56 27.36
C ALA A 884 32.34 43.30 26.12
N VAL A 885 33.20 43.97 25.35
CA VAL A 885 32.84 44.56 24.05
C VAL A 885 32.53 43.46 23.03
N GLN A 886 33.36 42.42 22.94
CA GLN A 886 33.11 41.28 22.06
C GLN A 886 31.79 40.58 22.42
N LEU A 887 31.54 40.29 23.69
CA LEU A 887 30.28 39.67 24.15
C LEU A 887 29.05 40.55 23.89
N LYS A 888 29.18 41.89 23.93
CA LYS A 888 28.11 42.81 23.52
C LYS A 888 27.87 42.78 22.02
N GLN A 889 28.94 42.72 21.21
CA GLN A 889 28.83 42.62 19.76
C GLN A 889 28.25 41.26 19.34
N ASP A 890 28.71 40.17 19.93
CA ASP A 890 28.16 38.81 19.74
C ASP A 890 26.70 38.73 20.20
N GLY A 891 26.34 39.41 21.29
CA GLY A 891 24.96 39.55 21.77
C GLY A 891 24.07 40.30 20.78
N ALA A 892 24.56 41.40 20.20
CA ALA A 892 23.85 42.15 19.16
C ALA A 892 23.72 41.34 17.86
N ASN A 893 24.77 40.64 17.43
CA ASN A 893 24.75 39.74 16.28
C ASN A 893 23.73 38.60 16.48
N LYS A 894 23.69 38.00 17.67
CA LYS A 894 22.69 36.98 18.02
C LYS A 894 21.27 37.55 18.08
N ALA A 895 21.08 38.79 18.56
CA ALA A 895 19.77 39.44 18.52
C ALA A 895 19.31 39.71 17.07
N LEU A 896 20.20 40.13 16.18
CA LEU A 896 19.91 40.25 14.75
C LEU A 896 19.57 38.89 14.12
N GLN A 897 20.30 37.83 14.48
CA GLN A 897 20.02 36.47 14.01
C GLN A 897 18.66 35.95 14.53
N ILE A 898 18.31 36.23 15.78
CA ILE A 898 16.99 35.89 16.36
C ILE A 898 15.89 36.64 15.62
N ASN A 899 16.02 37.95 15.41
CA ASN A 899 15.04 38.73 14.65
C ASN A 899 14.88 38.21 13.21
N GLN A 900 15.98 37.82 12.55
CA GLN A 900 15.94 37.22 11.22
C GLN A 900 15.22 35.86 11.23
N LEU A 901 15.47 35.03 12.25
CA LEU A 901 14.78 33.76 12.44
C LEU A 901 13.28 33.97 12.71
N ASP A 902 12.90 34.95 13.55
CA ASP A 902 11.50 35.31 13.81
C ASP A 902 10.79 35.78 12.53
N ILE A 903 11.45 36.57 11.67
CA ILE A 903 10.94 36.94 10.34
C ILE A 903 10.71 35.68 9.48
N THR A 904 11.70 34.80 9.35
CA THR A 904 11.54 33.57 8.55
C THR A 904 10.47 32.62 9.12
N LEU A 905 10.29 32.61 10.45
CA LEU A 905 9.28 31.81 11.13
C LEU A 905 7.88 32.37 10.88
N GLU A 906 7.71 33.69 10.88
CA GLU A 906 6.43 34.33 10.56
C GLU A 906 6.11 34.26 9.05
N GLU A 907 7.11 34.37 8.17
CA GLU A 907 6.96 34.09 6.74
C GLU A 907 6.50 32.63 6.53
N ALA A 908 7.14 31.65 7.16
CA ALA A 908 6.76 30.23 7.11
C ALA A 908 5.37 29.96 7.71
N ARG A 909 4.97 30.64 8.80
CA ARG A 909 3.60 30.60 9.33
C ARG A 909 2.60 31.15 8.34
N SER A 910 2.92 32.24 7.64
CA SER A 910 2.06 32.83 6.63
C SER A 910 1.85 31.88 5.44
N GLU A 911 2.90 31.16 5.02
CA GLU A 911 2.81 30.13 3.98
C GLU A 911 2.04 28.91 4.44
N LEU A 912 2.28 28.42 5.66
CA LEU A 912 1.51 27.33 6.25
C LEU A 912 0.03 27.68 6.35
N ASN A 913 -0.31 28.93 6.71
CA ASN A 913 -1.70 29.40 6.76
C ASN A 913 -2.33 29.51 5.36
N LYS A 914 -1.58 29.99 4.34
CA LYS A 914 -2.03 29.93 2.94
C LYS A 914 -2.29 28.49 2.49
N LYS A 915 -1.37 27.55 2.82
CA LYS A 915 -1.52 26.13 2.49
C LYS A 915 -2.66 25.46 3.24
N ALA A 916 -2.91 25.81 4.50
CA ALA A 916 -4.08 25.35 5.24
C ALA A 916 -5.38 25.84 4.59
N ASN A 917 -5.43 27.09 4.14
CA ASN A 917 -6.58 27.61 3.40
C ASN A 917 -6.76 26.91 2.04
N GLU A 918 -5.68 26.68 1.27
CA GLU A 918 -5.72 25.87 0.04
C GLU A 918 -6.23 24.45 0.30
N VAL A 919 -5.81 23.80 1.38
CA VAL A 919 -6.27 22.47 1.79
C VAL A 919 -7.76 22.49 2.13
N ASN A 920 -8.24 23.44 2.93
CA ASN A 920 -9.68 23.60 3.20
C ASN A 920 -10.47 23.79 1.89
N ASP A 921 -9.96 24.61 0.98
CA ASP A 921 -10.50 24.84 -0.36
C ASP A 921 -10.54 23.56 -1.23
N PHE A 922 -9.61 22.62 -1.02
CA PHE A 922 -9.61 21.31 -1.69
C PHE A 922 -10.52 20.30 -0.99
N GLU A 923 -10.63 20.35 0.34
CA GLU A 923 -11.56 19.53 1.13
C GLU A 923 -13.02 19.89 0.81
N ASP A 924 -13.36 21.17 0.70
CA ASP A 924 -14.70 21.62 0.28
C ASP A 924 -15.02 21.17 -1.15
N LYS A 925 -14.05 21.30 -2.09
CA LYS A 925 -14.20 20.78 -3.47
C LYS A 925 -14.34 19.27 -3.49
N LEU A 926 -13.59 18.54 -2.66
CA LEU A 926 -13.69 17.09 -2.52
C LEU A 926 -15.07 16.70 -1.98
N LEU A 927 -15.54 17.32 -0.90
CA LEU A 927 -16.87 17.08 -0.32
C LEU A 927 -18.01 17.40 -1.32
N GLN A 928 -17.83 18.45 -2.14
CA GLN A 928 -18.76 18.81 -3.21
C GLN A 928 -18.77 17.75 -4.33
N THR A 929 -17.61 17.30 -4.80
CA THR A 929 -17.50 16.25 -5.83
C THR A 929 -18.00 14.89 -5.33
N GLU A 930 -17.68 14.51 -4.09
CA GLU A 930 -18.20 13.30 -3.44
C GLU A 930 -19.74 13.38 -3.28
N THR A 931 -20.27 14.54 -2.90
CA THR A 931 -21.73 14.76 -2.84
C THR A 931 -22.40 14.74 -4.21
N CYS A 932 -21.71 15.21 -5.26
CA CYS A 932 -22.18 15.07 -6.64
C CYS A 932 -22.17 13.60 -7.08
N HIS A 933 -21.09 12.86 -6.78
CA HIS A 933 -20.94 11.45 -7.07
C HIS A 933 -22.00 10.61 -6.35
N ARG A 934 -22.27 10.87 -5.07
CA ARG A 934 -23.33 10.22 -4.28
C ARG A 934 -24.71 10.41 -4.90
N LYS A 935 -25.02 11.61 -5.41
CA LYS A 935 -26.26 11.90 -6.16
C LYS A 935 -26.31 11.15 -7.49
N ALA A 936 -25.19 11.04 -8.20
CA ALA A 936 -25.10 10.27 -9.43
C ALA A 936 -25.29 8.76 -9.18
N LEU A 937 -24.67 8.20 -8.13
CA LEU A 937 -24.87 6.81 -7.71
C LEU A 937 -26.32 6.54 -7.30
N GLN A 938 -26.96 7.45 -6.55
CA GLN A 938 -28.39 7.35 -6.25
C GLN A 938 -29.23 7.34 -7.54
N LYS A 939 -28.91 8.20 -8.51
CA LYS A 939 -29.61 8.24 -9.81
C LYS A 939 -29.39 6.96 -10.63
N ILE A 940 -28.20 6.36 -10.56
CA ILE A 940 -27.90 5.06 -11.17
C ILE A 940 -28.74 3.96 -10.50
N ALA A 941 -28.79 3.88 -9.17
CA ALA A 941 -29.60 2.90 -8.46
C ALA A 941 -31.11 3.04 -8.75
N GLU A 942 -31.62 4.27 -8.89
CA GLU A 942 -32.99 4.53 -9.34
C GLU A 942 -33.25 4.01 -10.78
N LEU A 943 -32.29 4.18 -11.69
CA LEU A 943 -32.38 3.70 -13.08
C LEU A 943 -32.20 2.19 -13.18
N GLU A 944 -31.33 1.58 -12.37
CA GLU A 944 -31.17 0.13 -12.26
C GLU A 944 -32.43 -0.53 -11.71
N SER A 945 -33.07 0.06 -10.69
CA SER A 945 -34.37 -0.40 -10.18
C SER A 945 -35.46 -0.30 -11.26
N ALA A 946 -35.52 0.81 -12.00
CA ALA A 946 -36.45 0.97 -13.12
C ALA A 946 -36.20 -0.06 -14.24
N LEU A 947 -34.93 -0.33 -14.57
CA LEU A 947 -34.54 -1.34 -15.56
C LEU A 947 -34.90 -2.75 -15.08
N GLN A 948 -34.64 -3.07 -13.81
CA GLN A 948 -35.00 -4.37 -13.21
C GLN A 948 -36.51 -4.59 -13.22
N ASN A 949 -37.30 -3.55 -12.93
CA ASN A 949 -38.76 -3.59 -13.02
C ASN A 949 -39.21 -3.84 -14.47
N ALA A 950 -38.67 -3.10 -15.45
CA ALA A 950 -38.97 -3.30 -16.87
C ALA A 950 -38.56 -4.69 -17.39
N CYS A 951 -37.42 -5.23 -16.93
CA CYS A 951 -37.02 -6.61 -17.21
C CYS A 951 -37.96 -7.63 -16.54
N GLY A 952 -38.52 -7.32 -15.37
CA GLY A 952 -39.55 -8.10 -14.70
C GLY A 952 -40.86 -8.14 -15.51
N GLU A 953 -41.34 -6.98 -15.95
CA GLU A 953 -42.52 -6.85 -16.82
C GLU A 953 -42.31 -7.56 -18.17
N LEU A 954 -41.13 -7.42 -18.77
CA LEU A 954 -40.78 -8.13 -20.00
C LEU A 954 -40.72 -9.65 -19.79
N LYS A 955 -40.26 -10.12 -18.62
CA LYS A 955 -40.31 -11.55 -18.27
C LYS A 955 -41.75 -12.05 -18.09
N ILE A 956 -42.63 -11.26 -17.46
CA ILE A 956 -44.05 -11.59 -17.27
C ILE A 956 -44.77 -11.68 -18.62
N THR A 957 -44.58 -10.70 -19.50
CA THR A 957 -45.16 -10.69 -20.85
C THR A 957 -44.61 -11.83 -21.73
N LEU A 958 -43.33 -12.19 -21.58
CA LEU A 958 -42.76 -13.37 -22.26
C LEU A 958 -43.35 -14.69 -21.74
N THR A 959 -43.61 -14.81 -20.43
CA THR A 959 -44.33 -15.98 -19.89
C THR A 959 -45.78 -16.05 -20.40
N GLN A 960 -46.50 -14.92 -20.43
CA GLN A 960 -47.86 -14.86 -21.01
C GLN A 960 -47.88 -15.24 -22.50
N LEU A 961 -46.88 -14.79 -23.27
CA LEU A 961 -46.76 -15.14 -24.68
C LEU A 961 -46.44 -16.63 -24.89
N ARG A 962 -45.65 -17.24 -24.00
CA ARG A 962 -45.44 -18.70 -23.98
C ARG A 962 -46.72 -19.45 -23.61
N GLU A 963 -47.45 -19.03 -22.58
CA GLU A 963 -48.74 -19.62 -22.20
C GLU A 963 -49.75 -19.58 -23.35
N LEU A 964 -49.81 -18.47 -24.09
CA LEU A 964 -50.63 -18.35 -25.30
C LEU A 964 -50.13 -19.25 -26.45
N GLN A 965 -48.81 -19.40 -26.62
CA GLN A 965 -48.24 -20.30 -27.61
C GLN A 965 -48.53 -21.77 -27.28
N ASP A 966 -48.40 -22.17 -26.02
CA ASP A 966 -48.71 -23.52 -25.54
C ASP A 966 -50.22 -23.80 -25.67
N ALA A 967 -51.08 -22.83 -25.33
CA ALA A 967 -52.52 -22.93 -25.54
C ALA A 967 -52.89 -23.09 -27.04
N LEU A 968 -52.22 -22.36 -27.93
CA LEU A 968 -52.39 -22.49 -29.38
C LEU A 968 -51.92 -23.85 -29.89
N GLN A 969 -50.76 -24.34 -29.45
CA GLN A 969 -50.22 -25.65 -29.81
C GLN A 969 -51.12 -26.79 -29.32
N ASN A 970 -51.67 -26.67 -28.12
CA ASN A 970 -52.66 -27.62 -27.58
C ASN A 970 -53.97 -27.59 -28.36
N ALA A 971 -54.46 -26.40 -28.75
CA ALA A 971 -55.65 -26.27 -29.59
C ALA A 971 -55.44 -26.85 -31.00
N GLN A 972 -54.26 -26.66 -31.59
CA GLN A 972 -53.87 -27.26 -32.87
C GLN A 972 -53.77 -28.79 -32.77
N SER A 973 -53.16 -29.31 -31.70
CA SER A 973 -53.04 -30.76 -31.48
C SER A 973 -54.43 -31.40 -31.29
N SER A 974 -55.30 -30.77 -30.49
CA SER A 974 -56.70 -31.22 -30.32
C SER A 974 -57.54 -31.09 -31.60
N LEU A 975 -57.24 -30.13 -32.47
CA LEU A 975 -57.87 -30.02 -33.79
C LEU A 975 -57.40 -31.17 -34.71
N GLU A 976 -56.12 -31.52 -34.68
CA GLU A 976 -55.58 -32.62 -35.48
C GLU A 976 -56.08 -33.98 -35.00
N GLU A 977 -56.15 -34.22 -33.68
CA GLU A 977 -56.83 -35.38 -33.09
C GLU A 977 -58.29 -35.49 -33.56
N LYS A 978 -59.02 -34.36 -33.62
CA LYS A 978 -60.39 -34.33 -34.14
C LYS A 978 -60.44 -34.60 -35.65
N ASN A 979 -59.48 -34.11 -36.43
CA ASN A 979 -59.40 -34.40 -37.87
C ASN A 979 -59.14 -35.90 -38.12
N ILE A 980 -58.24 -36.52 -37.35
CA ILE A 980 -57.97 -37.96 -37.37
C ILE A 980 -59.25 -38.72 -36.99
N ALA A 981 -59.89 -38.38 -35.88
CA ALA A 981 -61.14 -39.03 -35.46
C ALA A 981 -62.28 -38.87 -36.48
N ILE A 982 -62.37 -37.71 -37.17
CA ILE A 982 -63.32 -37.51 -38.29
C ILE A 982 -62.96 -38.39 -39.48
N MET A 983 -61.67 -38.55 -39.80
CA MET A 983 -61.20 -39.40 -40.89
C MET A 983 -61.48 -40.88 -40.59
N ASP A 984 -61.19 -41.33 -39.37
CA ASP A 984 -61.47 -42.69 -38.88
C ASP A 984 -62.99 -42.97 -38.90
N LEU A 985 -63.82 -42.07 -38.36
CA LEU A 985 -65.29 -42.18 -38.44
C LEU A 985 -65.79 -42.18 -39.90
N THR A 986 -65.11 -41.47 -40.80
CA THR A 986 -65.45 -41.47 -42.23
C THR A 986 -65.05 -42.78 -42.92
N THR A 987 -63.98 -43.45 -42.49
CA THR A 987 -63.63 -44.79 -42.95
C THR A 987 -64.53 -45.87 -42.36
N GLU A 988 -64.89 -45.78 -41.08
CA GLU A 988 -65.84 -46.69 -40.45
C GLU A 988 -67.24 -46.56 -41.08
N LEU A 989 -67.74 -45.33 -41.30
CA LEU A 989 -69.00 -45.13 -42.03
C LEU A 989 -68.99 -45.69 -43.46
N ARG A 990 -67.82 -45.71 -44.11
CA ARG A 990 -67.65 -46.34 -45.42
C ARG A 990 -67.70 -47.86 -45.30
N TYR A 991 -66.94 -48.43 -44.36
CA TYR A 991 -66.92 -49.86 -44.08
C TYR A 991 -68.32 -50.38 -43.70
N CYS A 992 -69.02 -49.74 -42.77
CA CYS A 992 -70.38 -50.11 -42.40
C CYS A 992 -71.36 -50.02 -43.59
N LYS A 993 -71.19 -49.03 -44.47
CA LYS A 993 -72.02 -48.92 -45.68
C LYS A 993 -71.75 -50.06 -46.66
N ASP A 994 -70.49 -50.39 -46.87
CA ASP A 994 -70.08 -51.47 -47.77
C ASP A 994 -70.54 -52.83 -47.20
N GLU A 995 -70.38 -53.07 -45.88
CA GLU A 995 -70.91 -54.25 -45.19
C GLU A 995 -72.45 -54.34 -45.26
N ILE A 996 -73.18 -53.23 -45.15
CA ILE A 996 -74.65 -53.22 -45.32
C ILE A 996 -75.04 -53.64 -46.74
N GLU A 997 -74.29 -53.22 -47.77
CA GLU A 997 -74.55 -53.59 -49.16
C GLU A 997 -74.18 -55.07 -49.42
N ASP A 998 -73.08 -55.57 -48.85
CA ASP A 998 -72.72 -56.99 -48.87
C ASP A 998 -73.77 -57.86 -48.16
N LYS A 999 -74.24 -57.47 -46.96
CA LYS A 999 -75.29 -58.19 -46.22
C LYS A 999 -76.63 -58.18 -46.95
N LYS A 1000 -76.95 -57.09 -47.66
CA LYS A 1000 -78.10 -57.00 -48.55
C LYS A 1000 -77.95 -57.94 -49.76
N GLN A 1001 -76.75 -58.09 -50.31
CA GLN A 1001 -76.48 -59.06 -51.38
C GLN A 1001 -76.52 -60.52 -50.88
N GLU A 1002 -75.98 -60.81 -49.68
CA GLU A 1002 -76.13 -62.11 -49.02
C GLU A 1002 -77.61 -62.46 -48.79
N LEU A 1003 -78.42 -61.52 -48.30
CA LEU A 1003 -79.86 -61.72 -48.08
C LEU A 1003 -80.60 -62.05 -49.39
N LEU A 1004 -80.23 -61.43 -50.52
CA LEU A 1004 -80.79 -61.77 -51.84
C LEU A 1004 -80.43 -63.20 -52.26
N VAL A 1005 -79.18 -63.64 -52.02
CA VAL A 1005 -78.75 -65.03 -52.29
C VAL A 1005 -79.45 -66.02 -51.36
N MET A 1006 -79.62 -65.69 -50.09
CA MET A 1006 -80.28 -66.55 -49.10
C MET A 1006 -81.79 -66.69 -49.35
N ASP A 1007 -82.48 -65.61 -49.74
CA ASP A 1007 -83.88 -65.66 -50.18
C ASP A 1007 -84.06 -66.55 -51.42
N GLN A 1008 -83.13 -66.45 -52.39
CA GLN A 1008 -83.12 -67.33 -53.56
C GLN A 1008 -82.90 -68.81 -53.17
N ALA A 1009 -81.91 -69.10 -52.32
CA ALA A 1009 -81.63 -70.46 -51.84
C ALA A 1009 -82.79 -71.04 -50.99
N LEU A 1010 -83.50 -70.21 -50.22
CA LEU A 1010 -84.70 -70.61 -49.48
C LEU A 1010 -85.86 -70.94 -50.43
N LYS A 1011 -86.06 -70.18 -51.52
CA LYS A 1011 -87.05 -70.48 -52.55
C LYS A 1011 -86.76 -71.82 -53.23
N GLU A 1012 -85.50 -72.08 -53.57
CA GLU A 1012 -85.05 -73.35 -54.16
C GLU A 1012 -85.24 -74.52 -53.19
N ARG A 1013 -84.80 -74.40 -51.93
CA ARG A 1013 -85.00 -75.43 -50.89
C ARG A 1013 -86.47 -75.72 -50.61
N ASN A 1014 -87.33 -74.72 -50.62
CA ASN A 1014 -88.77 -74.88 -50.44
C ASN A 1014 -89.41 -75.59 -51.67
N TRP A 1015 -88.84 -75.41 -52.86
CA TRP A 1015 -89.22 -76.18 -54.06
C TRP A 1015 -88.73 -77.64 -53.99
N GLU A 1016 -87.48 -77.89 -53.58
CA GLU A 1016 -86.94 -79.24 -53.33
C GLU A 1016 -87.74 -80.00 -52.27
N LEU A 1017 -88.08 -79.34 -51.15
CA LEU A 1017 -88.88 -79.94 -50.07
C LEU A 1017 -90.27 -80.37 -50.56
N LYS A 1018 -90.93 -79.55 -51.39
CA LYS A 1018 -92.21 -79.92 -52.00
C LYS A 1018 -92.09 -81.14 -52.90
N GLN A 1019 -90.98 -81.29 -53.64
CA GLN A 1019 -90.72 -82.51 -54.40
C GLN A 1019 -90.45 -83.73 -53.50
N ARG A 1020 -89.62 -83.59 -52.47
CA ARG A 1020 -89.29 -84.70 -51.55
C ARG A 1020 -90.50 -85.19 -50.75
N VAL A 1021 -91.38 -84.29 -50.30
CA VAL A 1021 -92.63 -84.67 -49.62
C VAL A 1021 -93.50 -85.52 -50.54
N ALA A 1022 -93.64 -85.15 -51.82
CA ALA A 1022 -94.37 -85.94 -52.80
C ALA A 1022 -93.73 -87.34 -53.04
N GLN A 1023 -92.39 -87.41 -53.09
CA GLN A 1023 -91.66 -88.68 -53.24
C GLN A 1023 -91.78 -89.58 -52.00
N ILE A 1024 -91.75 -89.01 -50.77
CA ILE A 1024 -91.93 -89.77 -49.53
C ILE A 1024 -93.35 -90.32 -49.45
N THR A 1025 -94.38 -89.53 -49.79
CA THR A 1025 -95.77 -90.02 -49.84
C THR A 1025 -95.92 -91.21 -50.81
N GLN A 1026 -95.19 -91.20 -51.93
CA GLN A 1026 -95.16 -92.32 -52.87
C GLN A 1026 -94.43 -93.56 -52.30
N LEU A 1027 -93.34 -93.38 -51.54
CA LEU A 1027 -92.61 -94.48 -50.89
C LEU A 1027 -93.38 -95.09 -49.71
N ASP A 1028 -94.05 -94.28 -48.89
CA ASP A 1028 -94.86 -94.80 -47.78
C ASP A 1028 -96.01 -95.68 -48.30
N MET A 1029 -96.59 -95.34 -49.45
CA MET A 1029 -97.58 -96.18 -50.14
C MET A 1029 -96.99 -97.55 -50.54
N THR A 1030 -95.79 -97.61 -51.14
CA THR A 1030 -95.18 -98.89 -51.56
C THR A 1030 -94.68 -99.73 -50.38
N VAL A 1031 -94.18 -99.10 -49.31
CA VAL A 1031 -93.79 -99.80 -48.08
C VAL A 1031 -95.02 -100.42 -47.40
N HIS A 1032 -96.17 -99.73 -47.43
CA HIS A 1032 -97.40 -100.28 -46.85
C HIS A 1032 -97.93 -101.49 -47.64
N GLU A 1033 -97.77 -101.51 -48.98
CA GLU A 1033 -98.06 -102.70 -49.81
C GLU A 1033 -97.13 -103.87 -49.44
N HIS A 1034 -95.80 -103.69 -49.47
CA HIS A 1034 -94.85 -104.75 -49.13
C HIS A 1034 -94.98 -105.27 -47.69
N LYS A 1035 -95.37 -104.43 -46.73
CA LYS A 1035 -95.67 -104.88 -45.36
C LYS A 1035 -96.87 -105.83 -45.34
N GLY A 1036 -97.93 -105.52 -46.08
CA GLY A 1036 -99.10 -106.38 -46.21
C GLY A 1036 -98.78 -107.73 -46.87
N GLU A 1037 -97.87 -107.73 -47.86
CA GLU A 1037 -97.37 -108.96 -48.49
C GLU A 1037 -96.56 -109.84 -47.50
N MET A 1038 -95.68 -109.23 -46.68
CA MET A 1038 -94.94 -109.97 -45.65
C MET A 1038 -95.86 -110.54 -44.55
N GLU A 1039 -96.88 -109.79 -44.12
CA GLU A 1039 -97.84 -110.26 -43.12
C GLU A 1039 -98.60 -111.52 -43.61
N GLN A 1040 -98.95 -111.61 -44.89
CA GLN A 1040 -99.51 -112.85 -45.47
C GLN A 1040 -98.52 -114.03 -45.45
N GLN A 1041 -97.23 -113.80 -45.72
CA GLN A 1041 -96.21 -114.87 -45.66
C GLN A 1041 -96.02 -115.41 -44.24
N ILE A 1042 -96.08 -114.54 -43.21
CA ILE A 1042 -95.97 -114.94 -41.80
C ILE A 1042 -97.15 -115.85 -41.41
N ILE A 1043 -98.38 -115.50 -41.80
CA ILE A 1043 -99.59 -116.31 -41.55
C ILE A 1043 -99.44 -117.70 -42.19
N GLN A 1044 -98.94 -117.77 -43.43
CA GLN A 1044 -98.73 -119.04 -44.14
C GLN A 1044 -97.71 -119.95 -43.46
N LEU A 1045 -96.65 -119.40 -42.85
CA LEU A 1045 -95.64 -120.16 -42.11
C LEU A 1045 -96.16 -120.66 -40.76
N GLN A 1046 -96.97 -119.88 -40.05
CA GLN A 1046 -97.56 -120.28 -38.76
C GLN A 1046 -98.46 -121.52 -38.89
N CYS A 1047 -99.34 -121.58 -39.89
CA CYS A 1047 -100.23 -122.73 -40.09
C CYS A 1047 -99.46 -124.04 -40.42
N ASN A 1048 -98.28 -123.96 -41.05
CA ASN A 1048 -97.45 -125.14 -41.30
C ASN A 1048 -96.87 -125.71 -39.99
N LEU A 1049 -96.57 -124.85 -39.01
CA LEU A 1049 -96.05 -125.25 -37.70
C LEU A 1049 -97.11 -126.03 -36.90
N GLU A 1050 -98.34 -125.51 -36.82
CA GLU A 1050 -99.48 -126.17 -36.16
C GLU A 1050 -99.74 -127.59 -36.70
N LYS A 1051 -99.58 -127.77 -38.01
CA LYS A 1051 -99.75 -129.06 -38.66
C LYS A 1051 -98.75 -130.11 -38.15
N SER A 1052 -97.49 -129.71 -37.91
CA SER A 1052 -96.44 -130.61 -37.39
C SER A 1052 -96.66 -131.01 -35.93
N GLU A 1053 -97.25 -130.14 -35.09
CA GLU A 1053 -97.61 -130.49 -33.71
C GLU A 1053 -98.68 -131.59 -33.64
N LEU A 1054 -99.62 -131.61 -34.61
CA LEU A 1054 -100.68 -132.62 -34.67
C LEU A 1054 -100.13 -134.02 -34.98
N GLU A 1055 -99.10 -134.12 -35.83
CA GLU A 1055 -98.44 -135.39 -36.16
C GLU A 1055 -97.74 -135.99 -34.93
N ILE A 1056 -97.10 -135.16 -34.09
CA ILE A 1056 -96.50 -135.57 -32.82
C ILE A 1056 -97.56 -136.11 -31.83
N LYS A 1057 -98.74 -135.48 -31.77
CA LYS A 1057 -99.86 -135.96 -30.94
C LYS A 1057 -100.37 -137.34 -31.39
N GLU A 1058 -100.29 -137.66 -32.68
CA GLU A 1058 -100.71 -138.97 -33.20
C GLU A 1058 -99.69 -140.08 -32.83
N CYS A 1059 -98.38 -139.80 -32.87
CA CYS A 1059 -97.36 -140.73 -32.38
C CYS A 1059 -97.56 -141.10 -30.91
N ASN A 1060 -97.91 -140.14 -30.04
CA ASN A 1060 -98.16 -140.41 -28.62
C ASN A 1060 -99.34 -141.37 -28.38
N LYS A 1061 -100.41 -141.32 -29.19
CA LYS A 1061 -101.52 -142.29 -29.10
C LYS A 1061 -101.10 -143.71 -29.48
N GLN A 1062 -100.16 -143.85 -30.43
CA GLN A 1062 -99.66 -145.18 -30.82
C GLN A 1062 -98.87 -145.85 -29.69
N ILE A 1063 -98.18 -145.07 -28.85
CA ILE A 1063 -97.52 -145.54 -27.63
C ILE A 1063 -98.57 -146.03 -26.62
N GLU A 1064 -99.61 -145.23 -26.35
CA GLU A 1064 -100.70 -145.56 -25.43
C GLU A 1064 -101.47 -146.84 -25.82
N SER A 1065 -101.57 -147.12 -27.13
CA SER A 1065 -102.13 -148.35 -27.71
C SER A 1065 -101.31 -149.60 -27.37
N LEU A 1066 -99.98 -149.47 -27.30
CA LEU A 1066 -99.09 -150.60 -26.99
C LEU A 1066 -99.10 -150.94 -25.50
N GLU A 1067 -99.16 -149.93 -24.61
CA GLU A 1067 -99.28 -150.15 -23.16
C GLU A 1067 -100.57 -150.91 -22.78
N LYS A 1068 -101.70 -150.59 -23.42
CA LYS A 1068 -102.98 -151.29 -23.16
C LYS A 1068 -102.91 -152.78 -23.54
N LYS A 1069 -102.20 -153.15 -24.61
CA LYS A 1069 -102.00 -154.56 -25.00
C LYS A 1069 -101.10 -155.31 -24.02
N LEU A 1070 -100.04 -154.66 -23.53
CA LEU A 1070 -99.17 -155.23 -22.50
C LEU A 1070 -99.96 -155.56 -21.22
N GLN A 1071 -100.85 -154.65 -20.82
CA GLN A 1071 -101.59 -154.77 -19.56
C GLN A 1071 -102.52 -155.99 -19.50
N HIS A 1072 -103.30 -156.28 -20.55
CA HIS A 1072 -104.32 -157.33 -20.44
C HIS A 1072 -103.79 -158.76 -20.66
N SER A 1073 -102.62 -158.93 -21.28
CA SER A 1073 -101.92 -160.24 -21.28
C SER A 1073 -101.59 -160.75 -19.86
N LYS A 1074 -101.52 -159.84 -18.86
CA LYS A 1074 -101.37 -160.19 -17.45
C LYS A 1074 -102.67 -160.68 -16.80
N ASP A 1075 -103.82 -160.36 -17.37
CA ASP A 1075 -105.13 -160.71 -16.80
C ASP A 1075 -105.58 -162.09 -17.27
N GLU A 1076 -105.38 -162.43 -18.55
CA GLU A 1076 -105.54 -163.82 -19.06
C GLU A 1076 -104.67 -164.82 -18.28
N LEU A 1077 -103.49 -164.39 -17.84
CA LEU A 1077 -102.58 -165.17 -16.99
C LEU A 1077 -103.18 -165.47 -15.61
N ARG A 1078 -103.90 -164.51 -15.01
CA ARG A 1078 -104.55 -164.68 -13.70
C ARG A 1078 -105.79 -165.57 -13.77
N GLU A 1079 -106.54 -165.54 -14.86
CA GLU A 1079 -107.73 -166.38 -15.01
C GLU A 1079 -107.37 -167.87 -15.18
N LYS A 1080 -106.26 -168.18 -15.86
CA LYS A 1080 -105.73 -169.56 -15.94
C LYS A 1080 -105.23 -170.12 -14.60
N GLU A 1081 -104.76 -169.27 -13.69
CA GLU A 1081 -104.48 -169.69 -12.30
C GLU A 1081 -105.78 -170.05 -11.55
N PHE A 1082 -106.88 -169.36 -11.83
CA PHE A 1082 -108.19 -169.66 -11.23
C PHE A 1082 -108.80 -170.97 -11.77
N GLU A 1083 -108.70 -171.24 -13.07
CA GLU A 1083 -109.10 -172.54 -13.66
C GLU A 1083 -108.32 -173.72 -13.05
N LEU A 1084 -107.03 -173.54 -12.78
CA LEU A 1084 -106.19 -174.54 -12.10
C LEU A 1084 -106.63 -174.80 -10.65
N LEU A 1085 -107.04 -173.76 -9.93
CA LEU A 1085 -107.57 -173.88 -8.56
C LEU A 1085 -108.92 -174.61 -8.52
N GLN A 1086 -109.80 -174.38 -9.50
CA GLN A 1086 -111.11 -175.04 -9.54
C GLN A 1086 -111.01 -176.51 -10.00
N ARG A 1087 -110.11 -176.85 -10.93
CA ARG A 1087 -109.76 -178.26 -11.23
C ARG A 1087 -109.21 -179.01 -10.01
N ASN A 1088 -108.51 -178.32 -9.11
CA ASN A 1088 -108.08 -178.93 -7.84
C ASN A 1088 -109.27 -179.29 -6.91
N GLN A 1089 -110.46 -178.72 -7.09
CA GLN A 1089 -111.67 -179.13 -6.35
C GLN A 1089 -112.40 -180.32 -6.99
N GLU A 1090 -112.22 -180.63 -8.28
CA GLU A 1090 -112.75 -181.86 -8.90
C GLU A 1090 -112.29 -183.14 -8.16
N ILE A 1091 -111.11 -183.10 -7.53
CA ILE A 1091 -110.45 -184.26 -6.94
C ILE A 1091 -111.06 -184.72 -5.60
N ASN A 1092 -111.71 -183.84 -4.82
CA ASN A 1092 -112.11 -184.17 -3.44
C ASN A 1092 -113.54 -184.70 -3.27
N GLN A 1093 -114.52 -184.27 -4.08
CA GLN A 1093 -115.92 -184.67 -3.87
C GLN A 1093 -116.35 -185.98 -4.56
N LEU A 1094 -115.61 -186.45 -5.58
CA LEU A 1094 -115.77 -187.80 -6.14
C LEU A 1094 -115.48 -188.94 -5.13
N LYS A 1095 -115.05 -188.65 -3.89
CA LYS A 1095 -114.83 -189.65 -2.83
C LYS A 1095 -116.06 -190.05 -2.02
N LYS A 1096 -117.20 -189.34 -2.09
CA LYS A 1096 -118.36 -189.68 -1.25
C LYS A 1096 -119.69 -189.74 -2.00
N LYS A 1097 -120.07 -191.00 -2.25
CA LYS A 1097 -121.44 -191.54 -2.18
C LYS A 1097 -122.44 -191.09 -3.27
N LYS A 1098 -123.13 -191.99 -3.96
CA LYS A 1098 -123.28 -193.45 -3.79
C LYS A 1098 -123.85 -193.91 -2.43
#